data_AF-A0A7C7WSY2-F1
#
_entry.id   AF-A0A7C7WSY2-F1
#
_cell.length_a   1.000
_cell.length_b   1.000
_cell.length_c   1.000
_cell.angle_alpha   90.00
_cell.angle_beta   90.00
_cell.angle_gamma   90.00
#
_symmetry.space_group_name_H-M   'P 1'
#
loop_
_entity.id
_entity.type
_entity.pdbx_description
1 polymer ?
#
loop_
_entity_poly.entity_id
_entity_poly.type
_entity_poly.pdbx_seq_one_letter_code
_entity_poly.pdbx_strand_id
1 'polypeptide(L)'
;MRKRRFWTANGQARVLLWCVLGLCFLGIASVAWGRAGGGGGFSGGGGGGGGGGGGGEALGAMVYWLILLCIEHPFFGIPLVIVILVVLGYCGTQSGQRGMETYHRHGLKRANAYLGAESIQHGIESIRARDASFDTEQFLTRVDQAFGKIQTAWSAQELNPIRPFVSDGIYERFQLQIQEQKDLGYRNVMDDVRITSHAIARASCDQHFEELTVCFCATATDYRVDLKTGKEIRGFRRQESFTEYWSFLRRPGAQTRTENGLMEGFCPNCGTPVELNQSARCESCESVLRSGEYDWVLAEITQASEWPPKPSKNIPGIDQLVQQDSGFNIQHVEDRVSVIFWRRAMAHRLGDAGPLRKVASPSFCDALQQHFPQGSTDRTYFGDCAVGAVETLATLQDDQHDRVLVGVHWSGHSFSVDDKGRHSRGKGTKLMRQMFVLQRQSKTKTPVSQSIDSAHCPACGAPEVDMTDPACDFCGEVLNDGKHGFVLSAVHDLSSPVAHQLLEEARRAQPTVEPGVAPQLASTPRAKALLAWAVHVALSDHVLDKREREMLERVAKVRRVPAAELEQLIQDVRQGDLQPPVPRDMQEARVWLEGMADAALADGRVDPAELTLMRQAGESFGYSKVDIRLIVRRRTAQLHAAARRQMRTRQSTRENGGDVSL
;
A
#
# COMPACT_ATOMS: atom_id res chain seq x y z
N MET A 1 -56.73 -7.22 54.72
CA MET A 1 -55.85 -8.42 54.61
C MET A 1 -55.75 -8.83 53.14
N ARG A 2 -54.68 -8.39 52.46
CA ARG A 2 -54.63 -8.30 50.99
C ARG A 2 -53.83 -9.44 50.34
N LYS A 3 -54.60 -10.33 49.70
CA LYS A 3 -54.45 -10.90 48.34
C LYS A 3 -53.09 -11.45 47.88
N ARG A 4 -53.03 -12.79 47.83
CA ARG A 4 -52.25 -13.58 46.85
C ARG A 4 -52.77 -13.31 45.43
N ARG A 5 -51.89 -13.14 44.44
CA ARG A 5 -52.22 -13.30 43.01
C ARG A 5 -51.11 -14.05 42.27
N PHE A 6 -51.58 -15.06 41.56
CA PHE A 6 -50.92 -15.94 40.61
C PHE A 6 -50.10 -15.18 39.55
N TRP A 7 -48.91 -15.67 39.24
CA TRP A 7 -48.21 -15.39 37.99
C TRP A 7 -48.44 -16.55 37.02
N THR A 8 -49.10 -16.26 35.90
CA THR A 8 -49.41 -17.21 34.83
C THR A 8 -48.24 -17.36 33.85
N ALA A 9 -47.99 -18.60 33.43
CA ALA A 9 -46.90 -19.06 32.56
C ALA A 9 -46.92 -18.56 31.09
N ASN A 10 -47.65 -17.48 30.76
CA ASN A 10 -47.75 -16.95 29.39
C ASN A 10 -46.79 -15.79 29.06
N GLY A 11 -45.92 -15.40 29.99
CA GLY A 11 -44.93 -14.33 29.78
C GLY A 11 -43.62 -14.81 29.13
N GLN A 12 -43.20 -16.05 29.39
CA GLN A 12 -41.88 -16.53 28.97
C GLN A 12 -41.81 -16.98 27.50
N ALA A 13 -42.93 -17.44 26.92
CA ALA A 13 -42.98 -17.81 25.51
C ALA A 13 -42.96 -16.59 24.55
N ARG A 14 -43.43 -15.42 24.99
CA ARG A 14 -43.39 -14.18 24.19
C ARG A 14 -42.00 -13.54 24.20
N VAL A 15 -41.27 -13.62 25.31
CA VAL A 15 -39.89 -13.10 25.39
C VAL A 15 -38.95 -13.97 24.55
N LEU A 16 -39.12 -15.30 24.54
CA LEU A 16 -38.34 -16.20 23.67
C LEU A 16 -38.63 -16.00 22.17
N LEU A 17 -39.87 -15.69 21.78
CA LEU A 17 -40.22 -15.40 20.38
C LEU A 17 -39.61 -14.07 19.89
N TRP A 18 -39.51 -13.05 20.76
CA TRP A 18 -38.82 -11.80 20.46
C TRP A 18 -37.29 -11.91 20.53
N CYS A 19 -36.74 -12.82 21.35
CA CYS A 19 -35.31 -13.14 21.34
C CYS A 19 -34.89 -13.92 20.08
N VAL A 20 -35.76 -14.81 19.55
CA VAL A 20 -35.48 -15.55 18.31
C VAL A 20 -35.72 -14.69 17.06
N LEU A 21 -36.72 -13.79 17.05
CA LEU A 21 -36.90 -12.80 15.98
C LEU A 21 -35.87 -11.66 16.03
N GLY A 22 -35.34 -11.32 17.22
CA GLY A 22 -34.23 -10.38 17.41
C GLY A 22 -32.87 -10.97 17.04
N LEU A 23 -32.66 -12.28 17.24
CA LEU A 23 -31.42 -12.96 16.81
C LEU A 23 -31.40 -13.29 15.30
N CYS A 24 -32.54 -13.33 14.62
CA CYS A 24 -32.59 -13.47 13.16
C CYS A 24 -32.42 -12.14 12.39
N PHE A 25 -32.21 -11.02 13.09
CA PHE A 25 -31.93 -9.71 12.52
C PHE A 25 -30.48 -9.23 12.75
N LEU A 26 -29.56 -10.14 13.04
CA LEU A 26 -28.12 -9.90 12.86
C LEU A 26 -27.80 -10.03 11.37
N GLY A 27 -28.20 -8.97 10.65
CA GLY A 27 -27.91 -8.78 9.25
C GLY A 27 -26.40 -8.82 9.01
N ILE A 28 -26.03 -9.61 8.01
CA ILE A 28 -24.73 -9.65 7.36
C ILE A 28 -24.19 -8.22 7.24
N ALA A 29 -23.07 -7.93 7.90
CA ALA A 29 -22.35 -6.68 7.75
C ALA A 29 -21.85 -6.59 6.31
N SER A 30 -22.55 -5.83 5.47
CA SER A 30 -22.05 -5.40 4.18
C SER A 30 -20.94 -4.38 4.43
N VAL A 31 -19.70 -4.83 4.23
CA VAL A 31 -18.49 -4.01 4.28
C VAL A 31 -18.62 -2.87 3.25
N ALA A 32 -18.07 -1.69 3.54
CA ALA A 32 -17.99 -0.56 2.60
C ALA A 32 -16.83 -0.79 1.61
N TRP A 33 -17.05 -0.50 0.32
CA TRP A 33 -16.17 -0.93 -0.77
C TRP A 33 -15.90 0.18 -1.81
N GLY A 34 -14.62 0.46 -2.02
CA GLY A 34 -14.03 0.88 -3.30
C GLY A 34 -13.77 2.37 -3.46
N ARG A 35 -12.66 2.88 -2.91
CA ARG A 35 -12.16 4.25 -3.16
C ARG A 35 -11.31 4.33 -4.42
N ALA A 36 -11.12 5.54 -4.95
CA ALA A 36 -10.20 5.79 -6.07
C ALA A 36 -8.79 5.20 -5.82
N GLY A 37 -8.27 5.19 -4.58
CA GLY A 37 -7.00 4.51 -4.26
C GLY A 37 -7.05 2.98 -4.13
N GLY A 38 -8.14 2.33 -4.53
CA GLY A 38 -8.33 0.88 -4.49
C GLY A 38 -8.55 0.29 -3.09
N GLY A 39 -8.79 1.14 -2.07
CA GLY A 39 -8.96 0.69 -0.69
C GLY A 39 -10.35 0.12 -0.48
N GLY A 40 -10.48 -1.20 -0.44
CA GLY A 40 -11.65 -1.86 0.13
C GLY A 40 -11.47 -1.99 1.64
N GLY A 41 -12.43 -1.47 2.42
CA GLY A 41 -12.54 -1.67 3.88
C GLY A 41 -11.78 -0.66 4.73
N PHE A 42 -12.49 0.29 5.35
CA PHE A 42 -11.88 1.19 6.34
C PHE A 42 -12.60 1.12 7.69
N SER A 43 -11.81 1.00 8.74
CA SER A 43 -12.15 1.40 10.10
C SER A 43 -10.87 1.68 10.87
N GLY A 44 -10.93 2.68 11.75
CA GLY A 44 -9.83 3.02 12.65
C GLY A 44 -10.06 4.34 13.38
N GLY A 45 -11.02 4.38 14.30
CA GLY A 45 -11.19 5.49 15.24
C GLY A 45 -10.13 5.43 16.35
N GLY A 46 -9.42 6.53 16.58
CA GLY A 46 -8.54 6.73 17.72
C GLY A 46 -9.04 7.88 18.60
N GLY A 47 -9.59 7.55 19.76
CA GLY A 47 -10.01 8.54 20.76
C GLY A 47 -8.83 9.10 21.56
N GLY A 48 -8.75 10.43 21.67
CA GLY A 48 -7.81 11.13 22.52
C GLY A 48 -8.31 11.20 23.97
N GLY A 49 -7.45 10.81 24.93
CA GLY A 49 -7.67 11.00 26.36
C GLY A 49 -6.87 12.19 26.87
N GLY A 50 -7.56 13.23 27.31
CA GLY A 50 -6.99 14.46 27.87
C GLY A 50 -6.26 14.24 29.20
N GLY A 51 -5.20 15.02 29.39
CA GLY A 51 -4.42 15.07 30.62
C GLY A 51 -5.15 15.83 31.72
N GLY A 52 -5.25 15.21 32.90
CA GLY A 52 -5.60 15.88 34.15
C GLY A 52 -4.33 16.28 34.88
N GLY A 53 -4.09 17.59 34.98
CA GLY A 53 -3.13 18.17 35.91
C GLY A 53 -3.85 18.70 37.15
N GLY A 54 -3.22 18.56 38.32
CA GLY A 54 -3.61 19.30 39.53
C GLY A 54 -3.36 18.55 40.83
N GLY A 55 -2.62 19.17 41.76
CA GLY A 55 -2.68 18.85 43.20
C GLY A 55 -1.34 18.77 43.95
N GLY A 56 -0.58 19.88 44.04
CA GLY A 56 0.68 19.96 44.79
C GLY A 56 0.53 20.22 46.31
N GLU A 57 -0.67 20.31 46.85
CA GLU A 57 -0.89 20.73 48.25
C GLU A 57 -1.02 19.55 49.24
N ALA A 58 -1.31 18.33 48.76
CA ALA A 58 -1.54 17.16 49.62
C ALA A 58 -0.24 16.51 50.17
N LEU A 59 0.89 16.68 49.47
CA LEU A 59 2.16 16.04 49.85
C LEU A 59 2.84 16.73 51.05
N GLY A 60 2.71 18.05 51.18
CA GLY A 60 3.31 18.80 52.29
C GLY A 60 2.72 18.45 53.65
N ALA A 61 1.39 18.29 53.73
CA ALA A 61 0.71 17.89 54.96
C ALA A 61 1.09 16.47 55.40
N MET A 62 1.27 15.56 54.44
CA MET A 62 1.60 14.15 54.71
C MET A 62 2.99 13.99 55.32
N VAL A 63 3.97 14.77 54.85
CA VAL A 63 5.34 14.77 55.38
C VAL A 63 5.39 15.37 56.78
N TYR A 64 4.64 16.45 57.05
CA TYR A 64 4.57 17.06 58.37
C TYR A 64 4.04 16.10 59.44
N TRP A 65 2.93 15.39 59.15
CA TRP A 65 2.38 14.39 60.07
C TRP A 65 3.31 13.19 60.30
N LEU A 66 4.08 12.79 59.29
CA LEU A 66 5.09 11.73 59.41
C LEU A 66 6.26 12.14 60.31
N ILE A 67 6.69 13.40 60.24
CA ILE A 67 7.74 13.93 61.13
C ILE A 67 7.22 14.00 62.58
N LEU A 68 6.00 14.46 62.79
CA LEU A 68 5.39 14.53 64.12
C LEU A 68 5.28 13.14 64.77
N LEU A 69 4.87 12.14 63.99
CA LEU A 69 4.76 10.74 64.41
C LEU A 69 6.11 10.14 64.84
N CYS A 70 7.20 10.53 64.19
CA CYS A 70 8.56 10.12 64.58
C CYS A 70 9.04 10.77 65.87
N ILE A 71 8.57 11.99 66.19
CA ILE A 71 8.96 12.72 67.41
C ILE A 71 8.15 12.23 68.62
N GLU A 72 6.83 12.10 68.48
CA GLU A 72 5.94 11.71 69.59
C GLU A 72 5.98 10.21 69.89
N HIS A 73 6.13 9.37 68.85
CA HIS A 73 6.07 7.91 68.95
C HIS A 73 7.20 7.23 68.15
N PRO A 74 8.47 7.37 68.58
CA PRO A 74 9.63 6.90 67.83
C PRO A 74 9.65 5.38 67.59
N PHE A 75 9.07 4.59 68.50
CA PHE A 75 8.98 3.12 68.36
C PHE A 75 8.14 2.68 67.15
N PHE A 76 7.17 3.49 66.71
CA PHE A 76 6.32 3.17 65.55
C PHE A 76 6.65 4.05 64.33
N GLY A 77 7.02 5.32 64.55
CA GLY A 77 7.33 6.24 63.46
C GLY A 77 8.62 5.89 62.71
N ILE A 78 9.70 5.55 63.43
CA ILE A 78 10.99 5.25 62.80
C ILE A 78 10.91 3.97 61.95
N PRO A 79 10.31 2.84 62.40
CA PRO A 79 10.12 1.68 61.55
C PRO A 79 9.25 1.94 60.32
N LEU A 80 8.19 2.75 60.45
CA LEU A 80 7.31 3.11 59.33
C LEU A 80 8.08 3.90 58.25
N VAL A 81 8.91 4.87 58.65
CA VAL A 81 9.77 5.62 57.73
C VAL A 81 10.78 4.70 57.04
N ILE A 82 11.40 3.78 57.77
CA ILE A 82 12.35 2.81 57.18
C ILE A 82 11.65 1.92 56.15
N VAL A 83 10.45 1.42 56.45
CA VAL A 83 9.65 0.63 55.49
C VAL A 83 9.30 1.46 54.25
N ILE A 84 8.89 2.73 54.42
CA ILE A 84 8.60 3.63 53.30
C ILE A 84 9.86 3.87 52.46
N LEU A 85 11.02 4.10 53.07
CA LEU A 85 12.29 4.29 52.36
C LEU A 85 12.77 3.02 51.65
N VAL A 86 12.59 1.84 52.25
CA VAL A 86 12.89 0.55 51.63
C VAL A 86 11.96 0.29 50.46
N VAL A 87 10.66 0.56 50.60
CA VAL A 87 9.67 0.45 49.50
C VAL A 87 9.98 1.47 48.40
N LEU A 88 10.32 2.71 48.72
CA LEU A 88 10.72 3.73 47.74
C LEU A 88 12.06 3.39 47.07
N GLY A 89 13.02 2.77 47.77
CA GLY A 89 14.27 2.27 47.19
C GLY A 89 14.06 1.04 46.29
N TYR A 90 13.15 0.14 46.69
CA TYR A 90 12.77 -1.05 45.90
C TYR A 90 11.93 -0.67 44.66
N CYS A 91 11.00 0.29 44.80
CA CYS A 91 10.24 0.86 43.69
C CYS A 91 11.10 1.79 42.81
N GLY A 92 12.08 2.49 43.40
CA GLY A 92 13.01 3.37 42.70
C GLY A 92 14.02 2.64 41.83
N THR A 93 14.48 1.46 42.25
CA THR A 93 15.35 0.59 41.44
C THR A 93 14.61 -0.06 40.26
N GLN A 94 13.31 -0.34 40.37
CA GLN A 94 12.45 -0.70 39.23
C GLN A 94 12.03 0.50 38.35
N SER A 95 11.95 1.70 38.91
CA SER A 95 11.51 2.92 38.18
C SER A 95 12.67 3.63 37.46
N GLY A 96 13.91 3.49 37.92
CA GLY A 96 15.11 3.98 37.22
C GLY A 96 15.35 3.34 35.86
N GLN A 97 14.94 2.07 35.69
CA GLN A 97 14.91 1.42 34.38
C GLN A 97 13.75 1.93 33.49
N ARG A 98 12.58 2.23 34.07
CA ARG A 98 11.41 2.77 33.34
C ARG A 98 11.58 4.24 32.89
N GLY A 99 12.31 5.06 33.64
CA GLY A 99 12.58 6.46 33.30
C GLY A 99 13.49 6.62 32.07
N MET A 100 14.51 5.77 31.94
CA MET A 100 15.41 5.77 30.78
C MET A 100 14.77 5.09 29.54
N GLU A 101 13.88 4.13 29.75
CA GLU A 101 13.08 3.48 28.69
C GLU A 101 12.06 4.42 28.02
N THR A 102 11.50 5.38 28.76
CA THR A 102 10.54 6.35 28.20
C THR A 102 11.24 7.36 27.28
N TYR A 103 12.50 7.72 27.57
CA TYR A 103 13.34 8.55 26.70
C TYR A 103 13.76 7.79 25.42
N HIS A 104 14.07 6.49 25.54
CA HIS A 104 14.36 5.62 24.39
C HIS A 104 13.15 5.39 23.47
N ARG A 105 11.94 5.22 24.03
CA ARG A 105 10.68 5.03 23.30
C ARG A 105 10.31 6.23 22.40
N HIS A 106 10.60 7.45 22.84
CA HIS A 106 10.41 8.66 22.03
C HIS A 106 11.57 8.90 21.03
N GLY A 107 12.78 8.42 21.33
CA GLY A 107 13.94 8.49 20.42
C GLY A 107 13.80 7.60 19.18
N LEU A 108 13.25 6.38 19.32
CA LEU A 108 13.14 5.37 18.26
C LEU A 108 12.05 5.69 17.21
N LYS A 109 10.86 6.17 17.63
CA LYS A 109 9.82 6.63 16.69
C LYS A 109 10.24 7.89 15.93
N ARG A 110 11.03 8.76 16.57
CA ARG A 110 11.65 9.93 15.92
C ARG A 110 12.71 9.50 14.91
N ALA A 111 13.53 8.48 15.21
CA ALA A 111 14.65 8.07 14.36
C ALA A 111 14.25 7.65 12.93
N ASN A 112 13.19 6.84 12.77
CA ASN A 112 12.71 6.45 11.44
C ASN A 112 12.04 7.61 10.69
N ALA A 113 11.39 8.54 11.40
CA ALA A 113 10.82 9.75 10.80
C ALA A 113 11.89 10.71 10.28
N TYR A 114 13.04 10.83 10.95
CA TYR A 114 14.14 11.73 10.53
C TYR A 114 14.98 11.19 9.36
N LEU A 115 15.21 9.87 9.26
CA LEU A 115 15.91 9.29 8.08
C LEU A 115 15.09 9.48 6.79
N GLY A 116 13.77 9.43 6.89
CA GLY A 116 12.87 9.81 5.80
C GLY A 116 13.03 11.29 5.47
N ALA A 117 12.95 12.16 6.47
CA ALA A 117 13.03 13.62 6.30
C ALA A 117 14.32 14.10 5.61
N GLU A 118 15.49 13.55 5.96
CA GLU A 118 16.77 13.93 5.31
C GLU A 118 16.81 13.50 3.84
N SER A 119 16.35 12.28 3.53
CA SER A 119 16.28 11.81 2.13
C SER A 119 15.29 12.61 1.29
N ILE A 120 14.16 13.02 1.90
CA ILE A 120 13.17 13.89 1.27
C ILE A 120 13.79 15.25 0.97
N GLN A 121 14.47 15.84 1.95
CA GLN A 121 15.11 17.14 1.80
C GLN A 121 16.16 17.14 0.69
N HIS A 122 17.03 16.13 0.66
CA HIS A 122 18.01 15.97 -0.42
C HIS A 122 17.35 15.81 -1.81
N GLY A 123 16.24 15.08 -1.90
CA GLY A 123 15.47 14.96 -3.14
C GLY A 123 14.88 16.29 -3.59
N ILE A 124 14.30 17.06 -2.67
CA ILE A 124 13.78 18.42 -2.95
C ILE A 124 14.90 19.37 -3.37
N GLU A 125 16.06 19.33 -2.72
CA GLU A 125 17.23 20.12 -3.09
C GLU A 125 17.75 19.76 -4.48
N SER A 126 17.73 18.47 -4.84
CA SER A 126 18.11 18.00 -6.18
C SER A 126 17.17 18.56 -7.27
N ILE A 127 15.87 18.62 -6.96
CA ILE A 127 14.87 19.25 -7.83
C ILE A 127 15.15 20.76 -7.95
N ARG A 128 15.31 21.47 -6.83
CA ARG A 128 15.58 22.92 -6.81
C ARG A 128 16.88 23.31 -7.51
N ALA A 129 17.88 22.43 -7.51
CA ALA A 129 19.13 22.65 -8.24
C ALA A 129 18.93 22.70 -9.77
N ARG A 130 17.89 22.04 -10.29
CA ARG A 130 17.52 22.03 -11.72
C ARG A 130 16.40 23.02 -12.05
N ASP A 131 15.58 23.34 -11.05
CA ASP A 131 14.40 24.20 -11.14
C ASP A 131 14.35 25.13 -9.93
N ALA A 132 15.04 26.27 -10.03
CA ALA A 132 15.16 27.22 -8.93
C ALA A 132 13.80 27.85 -8.52
N SER A 133 12.80 27.77 -9.40
CA SER A 133 11.44 28.25 -9.16
C SER A 133 10.55 27.22 -8.47
N PHE A 134 11.05 25.99 -8.22
CA PHE A 134 10.28 24.96 -7.54
C PHE A 134 9.98 25.33 -6.08
N ASP A 135 8.69 25.52 -5.79
CA ASP A 135 8.18 25.75 -4.45
C ASP A 135 7.34 24.57 -3.95
N THR A 136 7.66 24.11 -2.75
CA THR A 136 7.05 22.93 -2.14
C THR A 136 5.59 23.16 -1.75
N GLU A 137 5.27 24.34 -1.22
CA GLU A 137 3.92 24.66 -0.76
C GLU A 137 2.96 24.90 -1.93
N GLN A 138 3.45 25.55 -3.00
CA GLN A 138 2.72 25.65 -4.25
C GLN A 138 2.44 24.27 -4.84
N PHE A 139 3.44 23.39 -4.91
CA PHE A 139 3.23 22.01 -5.36
C PHE A 139 2.16 21.29 -4.53
N LEU A 140 2.23 21.37 -3.19
CA LEU A 140 1.25 20.77 -2.28
C LEU A 140 -0.17 21.33 -2.50
N THR A 141 -0.30 22.63 -2.74
CA THR A 141 -1.59 23.27 -3.04
C THR A 141 -2.20 22.74 -4.35
N ARG A 142 -1.37 22.53 -5.38
CA ARG A 142 -1.83 22.00 -6.68
C ARG A 142 -2.30 20.55 -6.56
N VAL A 143 -1.56 19.71 -5.84
CA VAL A 143 -1.94 18.30 -5.66
C VAL A 143 -3.18 18.13 -4.77
N ASP A 144 -3.46 19.05 -3.85
CA ASP A 144 -4.74 19.09 -3.11
C ASP A 144 -5.94 19.27 -4.06
N GLN A 145 -5.81 20.16 -5.04
CA GLN A 145 -6.84 20.35 -6.07
C GLN A 145 -6.99 19.10 -6.95
N ALA A 146 -5.86 18.50 -7.36
CA ALA A 146 -5.84 17.25 -8.10
C ALA A 146 -6.53 16.11 -7.32
N PHE A 147 -6.30 16.03 -6.01
CA PHE A 147 -6.95 15.08 -5.11
C PHE A 147 -8.47 15.23 -5.14
N GLY A 148 -8.98 16.45 -4.93
CA GLY A 148 -10.42 16.73 -5.00
C GLY A 148 -11.04 16.41 -6.37
N LYS A 149 -10.35 16.77 -7.47
CA LYS A 149 -10.80 16.48 -8.85
C LYS A 149 -10.93 14.99 -9.10
N ILE A 150 -9.96 14.19 -8.66
CA ILE A 150 -10.00 12.72 -8.80
C ILE A 150 -11.14 12.09 -8.01
N GLN A 151 -11.34 12.48 -6.75
CA GLN A 151 -12.43 11.94 -5.94
C GLN A 151 -13.80 12.31 -6.54
N THR A 152 -13.92 13.52 -7.11
CA THR A 152 -15.13 13.98 -7.80
C THR A 152 -15.36 13.18 -9.09
N ALA A 153 -14.34 13.03 -9.94
CA ALA A 153 -14.39 12.28 -11.19
C ALA A 153 -14.76 10.80 -10.96
N TRP A 154 -14.13 10.17 -9.97
CA TRP A 154 -14.43 8.80 -9.56
C TRP A 154 -15.89 8.65 -9.12
N SER A 155 -16.35 9.50 -8.19
CA SER A 155 -17.72 9.46 -7.68
C SER A 155 -18.76 9.75 -8.76
N ALA A 156 -18.43 10.63 -9.72
CA ALA A 156 -19.28 10.94 -10.87
C ALA A 156 -19.25 9.85 -11.96
N GLN A 157 -18.28 8.94 -11.93
CA GLN A 157 -17.95 8.01 -13.02
C GLN A 157 -17.58 8.71 -14.34
N GLU A 158 -17.01 9.91 -14.25
CA GLU A 158 -16.63 10.79 -15.36
C GLU A 158 -15.14 11.16 -15.25
N LEU A 159 -14.28 10.45 -15.99
CA LEU A 159 -12.82 10.58 -15.87
C LEU A 159 -12.21 11.69 -16.74
N ASN A 160 -13.00 12.28 -17.63
CA ASN A 160 -12.55 13.33 -18.53
C ASN A 160 -11.80 14.47 -17.81
N PRO A 161 -12.29 15.03 -16.68
CA PRO A 161 -11.63 16.15 -16.00
C PRO A 161 -10.23 15.85 -15.46
N ILE A 162 -9.88 14.57 -15.27
CA ILE A 162 -8.58 14.18 -14.71
C ILE A 162 -7.60 13.69 -15.77
N ARG A 163 -8.10 13.40 -16.99
CA ARG A 163 -7.30 12.91 -18.11
C ARG A 163 -6.02 13.72 -18.33
N PRO A 164 -6.00 15.06 -18.26
CA PRO A 164 -4.81 15.85 -18.57
C PRO A 164 -3.60 15.64 -17.65
N PHE A 165 -3.77 15.10 -16.44
CA PHE A 165 -2.70 15.04 -15.44
C PHE A 165 -2.49 13.66 -14.79
N VAL A 166 -3.14 12.60 -15.29
CA VAL A 166 -2.94 11.23 -14.82
C VAL A 166 -2.29 10.36 -15.89
N SER A 167 -1.42 9.42 -15.52
CA SER A 167 -0.84 8.46 -16.46
C SER A 167 -1.89 7.54 -17.07
N ASP A 168 -1.53 6.84 -18.15
CA ASP A 168 -2.42 5.83 -18.74
C ASP A 168 -2.71 4.68 -17.78
N GLY A 169 -1.72 4.24 -16.99
CA GLY A 169 -1.93 3.20 -15.98
C GLY A 169 -2.98 3.56 -14.93
N ILE A 170 -3.04 4.83 -14.50
CA ILE A 170 -4.07 5.31 -13.57
C ILE A 170 -5.43 5.45 -14.25
N TYR A 171 -5.45 6.01 -15.47
CA TYR A 171 -6.69 6.22 -16.21
C TYR A 171 -7.38 4.90 -16.57
N GLU A 172 -6.63 3.93 -17.13
CA GLU A 172 -7.11 2.59 -17.46
C GLU A 172 -7.62 1.85 -16.23
N ARG A 173 -6.89 1.93 -15.11
CA ARG A 173 -7.37 1.39 -13.83
C ARG A 173 -8.75 1.94 -13.48
N PHE A 174 -8.91 3.26 -13.49
CA PHE A 174 -10.18 3.88 -13.11
C PHE A 174 -11.30 3.55 -14.09
N GLN A 175 -11.01 3.59 -15.38
CA GLN A 175 -11.98 3.31 -16.43
C GLN A 175 -12.51 1.89 -16.28
N LEU A 176 -11.62 0.91 -16.10
CA LEU A 176 -11.98 -0.50 -16.00
C LEU A 176 -12.70 -0.84 -14.69
N GLN A 177 -12.32 -0.21 -13.58
CA GLN A 177 -13.05 -0.34 -12.32
C GLN A 177 -14.44 0.31 -12.40
N ILE A 178 -14.57 1.50 -12.99
CA ILE A 178 -15.87 2.15 -13.20
C ILE A 178 -16.76 1.31 -14.11
N GLN A 179 -16.20 0.72 -15.17
CA GLN A 179 -16.94 -0.18 -16.04
C GLN A 179 -17.42 -1.42 -15.28
N GLU A 180 -16.58 -2.02 -14.42
CA GLU A 180 -17.01 -3.10 -13.53
C GLU A 180 -18.18 -2.67 -12.61
N GLN A 181 -18.13 -1.47 -12.00
CA GLN A 181 -19.23 -0.96 -11.19
C GLN A 181 -20.53 -0.83 -12.00
N LYS A 182 -20.44 -0.30 -13.23
CA LYS A 182 -21.57 -0.17 -14.16
C LYS A 182 -22.17 -1.54 -14.50
N ASP A 183 -21.33 -2.52 -14.79
CA ASP A 183 -21.75 -3.89 -15.10
C ASP A 183 -22.40 -4.58 -13.89
N LEU A 184 -21.93 -4.27 -12.67
CA LEU A 184 -22.52 -4.72 -11.41
C LEU A 184 -23.73 -3.88 -10.95
N GLY A 185 -24.11 -2.84 -11.71
CA GLY A 185 -25.32 -2.04 -11.47
C GLY A 185 -25.23 -1.03 -10.33
N TYR A 186 -24.04 -0.63 -9.90
CA TYR A 186 -23.86 0.37 -8.85
C TYR A 186 -22.86 1.46 -9.22
N ARG A 187 -22.86 2.52 -8.42
CA ARG A 187 -21.83 3.56 -8.42
C ARG A 187 -21.33 3.77 -7.01
N ASN A 188 -20.01 3.80 -6.85
CA ASN A 188 -19.38 4.24 -5.61
C ASN A 188 -19.48 5.76 -5.48
N VAL A 189 -19.84 6.25 -4.29
CA VAL A 189 -19.97 7.67 -3.97
C VAL A 189 -19.08 7.98 -2.78
N MET A 190 -18.22 8.99 -2.94
CA MET A 190 -17.38 9.55 -1.89
C MET A 190 -17.91 10.95 -1.52
N ASP A 191 -18.69 11.03 -0.44
CA ASP A 191 -19.21 12.29 0.11
C ASP A 191 -18.32 12.81 1.25
N ASP A 192 -18.44 14.09 1.58
CA ASP A 192 -17.74 14.74 2.69
C ASP A 192 -16.22 14.49 2.72
N VAL A 193 -15.60 14.42 1.53
CA VAL A 193 -14.16 14.24 1.38
C VAL A 193 -13.44 15.46 1.95
N ARG A 194 -12.59 15.26 2.95
CA ARG A 194 -11.78 16.31 3.58
C ARG A 194 -10.37 15.82 3.80
N ILE A 195 -9.38 16.56 3.31
CA ILE A 195 -7.98 16.33 3.62
C ILE A 195 -7.73 16.82 5.05
N THR A 196 -7.27 15.94 5.93
CA THR A 196 -6.91 16.29 7.32
C THR A 196 -5.45 16.72 7.43
N SER A 197 -4.57 16.13 6.60
CA SER A 197 -3.16 16.53 6.48
C SER A 197 -2.57 15.96 5.20
N HIS A 198 -1.65 16.69 4.57
CA HIS A 198 -0.80 16.16 3.51
C HIS A 198 0.67 16.49 3.79
N ALA A 199 1.60 15.68 3.28
CA ALA A 199 3.04 15.97 3.37
C ALA A 199 3.82 15.16 2.31
N ILE A 200 4.97 15.68 1.86
CA ILE A 200 5.89 14.90 1.03
C ILE A 200 6.42 13.72 1.85
N ALA A 201 6.22 12.51 1.33
CA ALA A 201 6.66 11.26 1.91
C ALA A 201 7.91 10.68 1.23
N ARG A 202 8.18 11.08 -0.02
CA ARG A 202 9.37 10.72 -0.78
C ARG A 202 9.65 11.80 -1.83
N ALA A 203 10.93 12.09 -2.03
CA ALA A 203 11.40 12.86 -3.16
C ALA A 203 12.60 12.11 -3.77
N SER A 204 12.55 11.86 -5.07
CA SER A 204 13.60 11.18 -5.83
C SER A 204 13.86 11.93 -7.14
N CYS A 205 15.11 11.87 -7.61
CA CYS A 205 15.47 12.35 -8.93
C CYS A 205 16.46 11.34 -9.52
N ASP A 206 16.13 10.83 -10.71
CA ASP A 206 17.01 9.96 -11.48
C ASP A 206 17.30 10.59 -12.87
N GLN A 207 17.80 9.77 -13.79
CA GLN A 207 18.12 10.21 -15.15
C GLN A 207 16.89 10.52 -16.00
N HIS A 208 15.74 9.90 -15.70
CA HIS A 208 14.53 9.94 -16.52
C HIS A 208 13.39 10.73 -15.89
N PHE A 209 13.33 10.79 -14.56
CA PHE A 209 12.24 11.42 -13.81
C PHE A 209 12.70 12.12 -12.52
N GLU A 210 11.99 13.19 -12.20
CA GLU A 210 11.81 13.70 -10.86
C GLU A 210 10.49 13.14 -10.31
N GLU A 211 10.53 12.57 -9.11
CA GLU A 211 9.39 11.93 -8.44
C GLU A 211 9.15 12.61 -7.09
N LEU A 212 7.89 13.00 -6.85
CA LEU A 212 7.42 13.44 -5.54
C LEU A 212 6.23 12.59 -5.14
N THR A 213 6.36 11.88 -4.02
CA THR A 213 5.23 11.17 -3.41
C THR A 213 4.67 11.97 -2.25
N VAL A 214 3.37 12.23 -2.29
CA VAL A 214 2.63 12.93 -1.23
C VAL A 214 1.78 11.94 -0.44
N CYS A 215 1.89 11.97 0.88
CA CYS A 215 1.02 11.24 1.79
C CYS A 215 -0.21 12.11 2.10
N PHE A 216 -1.39 11.67 1.67
CA PHE A 216 -2.67 12.27 2.03
C PHE A 216 -3.30 11.49 3.17
N CYS A 217 -3.62 12.17 4.28
CA CYS A 217 -4.56 11.70 5.27
C CYS A 217 -5.88 12.44 5.06
N ALA A 218 -6.97 11.72 4.86
CA ALA A 218 -8.26 12.29 4.56
C ALA A 218 -9.39 11.55 5.27
N THR A 219 -10.58 12.15 5.30
CA THR A 219 -11.84 11.53 5.73
C THR A 219 -12.85 11.57 4.61
N ALA A 220 -13.66 10.54 4.45
CA ALA A 220 -14.78 10.53 3.50
C ALA A 220 -15.90 9.60 3.99
N THR A 221 -17.11 9.83 3.47
CA THR A 221 -18.25 8.93 3.61
C THR A 221 -18.38 8.14 2.31
N ASP A 222 -18.05 6.86 2.36
CA ASP A 222 -17.98 5.95 1.22
C ASP A 222 -19.20 5.02 1.20
N TYR A 223 -20.01 5.08 0.15
CA TYR A 223 -21.19 4.23 0.00
C TYR A 223 -21.53 3.95 -1.46
N ARG A 224 -22.39 2.95 -1.69
CA ARG A 224 -22.83 2.55 -3.04
C ARG A 224 -24.27 2.97 -3.29
N VAL A 225 -24.54 3.47 -4.48
CA VAL A 225 -25.89 3.74 -4.96
C VAL A 225 -26.21 2.82 -6.14
N ASP A 226 -27.43 2.34 -6.21
CA ASP A 226 -27.94 1.55 -7.33
C ASP A 226 -28.13 2.46 -8.54
N LEU A 227 -27.57 2.07 -9.69
CA LEU A 227 -27.57 2.91 -10.88
C LEU A 227 -28.97 3.14 -11.47
N LYS A 228 -29.91 2.21 -11.26
CA LYS A 228 -31.26 2.28 -11.83
C LYS A 228 -32.18 3.16 -10.99
N THR A 229 -32.07 3.05 -9.67
CA THR A 229 -32.99 3.68 -8.72
C THR A 229 -32.41 4.94 -8.08
N GLY A 230 -31.09 5.13 -8.14
CA GLY A 230 -30.36 6.19 -7.42
C GLY A 230 -30.40 6.01 -5.90
N LYS A 231 -30.99 4.92 -5.40
CA LYS A 231 -31.11 4.66 -3.97
C LYS A 231 -29.83 4.02 -3.46
N GLU A 232 -29.51 4.31 -2.22
CA GLU A 232 -28.40 3.69 -1.52
C GLU A 232 -28.61 2.17 -1.43
N ILE A 233 -27.61 1.42 -1.87
CA ILE A 233 -27.54 -0.02 -1.68
C ILE A 233 -27.12 -0.22 -0.23
N ARG A 234 -28.05 -0.72 0.60
CA ARG A 234 -27.91 -1.01 2.04
C ARG A 234 -26.45 -0.96 2.54
N GLY A 235 -26.15 0.05 3.37
CA GLY A 235 -24.85 0.25 4.02
C GLY A 235 -24.97 1.22 5.19
N PHE A 236 -23.92 1.35 5.99
CA PHE A 236 -23.82 2.39 7.01
C PHE A 236 -23.11 3.61 6.41
N ARG A 237 -23.77 4.78 6.36
CA ARG A 237 -23.10 6.05 6.10
C ARG A 237 -22.25 6.43 7.31
N ARG A 238 -20.98 6.06 7.27
CA ARG A 238 -20.01 6.46 8.28
C ARG A 238 -18.88 7.22 7.62
N GLN A 239 -18.53 8.37 8.21
CA GLN A 239 -17.30 9.06 7.85
C GLN A 239 -16.10 8.26 8.37
N GLU A 240 -15.15 7.99 7.50
CA GLU A 240 -14.00 7.15 7.77
C GLU A 240 -12.71 7.85 7.34
N SER A 241 -11.67 7.72 8.17
CA SER A 241 -10.33 8.20 7.83
C SER A 241 -9.59 7.20 6.94
N PHE A 242 -8.76 7.71 6.05
CA PHE A 242 -7.85 6.92 5.22
C PHE A 242 -6.55 7.65 4.93
N THR A 243 -5.56 6.87 4.50
CA THR A 243 -4.25 7.37 4.10
C THR A 243 -3.83 6.76 2.77
N GLU A 244 -3.43 7.61 1.84
CA GLU A 244 -2.96 7.24 0.50
C GLU A 244 -1.65 7.97 0.20
N TYR A 245 -0.83 7.35 -0.66
CA TYR A 245 0.45 7.85 -1.13
C TYR A 245 0.36 8.02 -2.64
N TRP A 246 0.50 9.25 -3.11
CA TRP A 246 0.31 9.61 -4.51
C TRP A 246 1.65 10.04 -5.08
N SER A 247 2.18 9.31 -6.08
CA SER A 247 3.46 9.60 -6.71
C SER A 247 3.25 10.38 -8.00
N PHE A 248 3.84 11.57 -8.06
CA PHE A 248 3.83 12.46 -9.21
C PHE A 248 5.20 12.43 -9.89
N LEU A 249 5.19 12.35 -11.22
CA LEU A 249 6.38 12.31 -12.05
C LEU A 249 6.44 13.52 -12.97
N ARG A 250 7.65 14.05 -13.18
CA ARG A 250 7.96 14.96 -14.28
C ARG A 250 9.36 14.69 -14.81
N ARG A 251 9.70 15.21 -15.98
CA ARG A 251 11.04 15.09 -16.57
C ARG A 251 12.05 15.92 -15.79
N PRO A 252 13.29 15.43 -15.64
CA PRO A 252 14.30 16.23 -15.01
C PRO A 252 14.62 17.47 -15.83
N GLY A 253 14.69 18.62 -15.16
CA GLY A 253 14.90 19.92 -15.81
C GLY A 253 13.63 20.62 -16.29
N ALA A 254 12.45 20.00 -16.16
CA ALA A 254 11.17 20.70 -16.31
C ALA A 254 11.10 21.87 -15.32
N GLN A 255 10.74 23.06 -15.81
CA GLN A 255 10.74 24.29 -15.01
C GLN A 255 9.36 24.55 -14.38
N THR A 256 9.34 24.92 -13.11
CA THR A 256 8.10 25.33 -12.43
C THR A 256 7.60 26.63 -13.04
N ARG A 257 6.33 26.64 -13.45
CA ARG A 257 5.68 27.81 -14.02
C ARG A 257 4.89 28.55 -12.92
N THR A 258 4.81 29.86 -13.05
CA THR A 258 4.00 30.74 -12.18
C THR A 258 2.51 30.75 -12.56
N GLU A 259 2.17 30.24 -13.74
CA GLU A 259 0.80 30.17 -14.26
C GLU A 259 0.21 28.76 -14.08
N ASN A 260 -1.09 28.62 -14.36
CA ASN A 260 -1.82 27.35 -14.31
C ASN A 260 -1.18 26.26 -15.21
N GLY A 261 -1.22 25.01 -14.75
CA GLY A 261 -0.76 23.84 -15.50
C GLY A 261 -1.85 22.79 -15.68
N LEU A 262 -1.44 21.52 -15.84
CA LEU A 262 -2.33 20.42 -16.19
C LEU A 262 -3.39 20.16 -15.11
N MET A 263 -2.98 20.23 -13.84
CA MET A 263 -3.89 20.02 -12.70
C MET A 263 -4.96 21.10 -12.62
N GLU A 264 -4.70 22.30 -13.13
CA GLU A 264 -5.62 23.42 -13.21
C GLU A 264 -6.45 23.41 -14.49
N GLY A 265 -6.08 22.59 -15.49
CA GLY A 265 -6.78 22.43 -16.76
C GLY A 265 -6.21 23.27 -17.91
N PHE A 266 -4.94 23.65 -17.84
CA PHE A 266 -4.26 24.48 -18.83
C PHE A 266 -3.03 23.78 -19.39
N CYS A 267 -2.72 24.05 -20.66
CA CYS A 267 -1.54 23.51 -21.31
C CYS A 267 -0.29 24.18 -20.68
N PRO A 268 0.61 23.42 -20.06
CA PRO A 268 1.82 23.95 -19.43
C PRO A 268 2.91 24.34 -20.44
N ASN A 269 2.63 24.31 -21.76
CA ASN A 269 3.52 24.85 -22.79
C ASN A 269 3.00 26.19 -23.32
N CYS A 270 1.74 26.28 -23.77
CA CYS A 270 1.18 27.50 -24.38
C CYS A 270 0.15 28.27 -23.54
N GLY A 271 -0.28 27.75 -22.39
CA GLY A 271 -1.26 28.40 -21.51
C GLY A 271 -2.72 28.33 -21.99
N THR A 272 -3.00 27.67 -23.12
CA THR A 272 -4.38 27.48 -23.60
C THR A 272 -5.12 26.48 -22.69
N PRO A 273 -6.41 26.70 -22.34
CA PRO A 273 -7.22 25.68 -21.68
C PRO A 273 -7.13 24.35 -22.43
N VAL A 274 -6.92 23.26 -21.70
CA VAL A 274 -6.89 21.93 -22.31
C VAL A 274 -8.32 21.55 -22.64
N GLU A 275 -8.66 21.65 -23.93
CA GLU A 275 -9.82 20.95 -24.46
C GLU A 275 -9.49 19.46 -24.56
N LEU A 276 -10.46 18.64 -24.17
CA LEU A 276 -10.29 17.21 -24.01
C LEU A 276 -10.27 16.54 -25.38
N ASN A 277 -9.09 16.25 -25.89
CA ASN A 277 -8.92 15.37 -27.04
C ASN A 277 -8.34 14.02 -26.62
N GLN A 278 -8.60 13.01 -27.45
CA GLN A 278 -8.17 11.65 -27.14
C GLN A 278 -6.66 11.43 -27.41
N SER A 279 -5.97 12.38 -28.05
CA SER A 279 -4.57 12.26 -28.48
C SER A 279 -3.55 12.70 -27.43
N ALA A 280 -3.99 13.11 -26.24
CA ALA A 280 -3.12 13.62 -25.15
C ALA A 280 -2.18 14.77 -25.59
N ARG A 281 -2.56 15.51 -26.64
CA ARG A 281 -1.80 16.63 -27.21
C ARG A 281 -2.58 17.93 -27.07
N CYS A 282 -1.87 19.03 -26.88
CA CYS A 282 -2.51 20.34 -26.94
C CYS A 282 -2.95 20.64 -28.38
N GLU A 283 -4.20 21.08 -28.58
CA GLU A 283 -4.69 21.47 -29.91
C GLU A 283 -4.05 22.76 -30.45
N SER A 284 -3.54 23.60 -29.55
CA SER A 284 -2.96 24.90 -29.90
C SER A 284 -1.47 24.81 -30.26
N CYS A 285 -0.68 24.04 -29.48
CA CYS A 285 0.77 23.97 -29.66
C CYS A 285 1.33 22.55 -29.85
N GLU A 286 0.46 21.54 -29.97
CA GLU A 286 0.78 20.14 -30.26
C GLU A 286 1.68 19.41 -29.25
N SER A 287 2.03 20.08 -28.14
CA SER A 287 2.82 19.50 -27.05
C SER A 287 2.11 18.29 -26.45
N VAL A 288 2.86 17.21 -26.20
CA VAL A 288 2.37 16.04 -25.46
C VAL A 288 2.19 16.46 -24.00
N LEU A 289 0.94 16.53 -23.54
CA LEU A 289 0.60 17.13 -22.25
C LEU A 289 1.17 16.33 -21.08
N ARG A 290 1.11 15.00 -21.16
CA ARG A 290 1.41 14.07 -20.05
C ARG A 290 2.78 13.41 -20.15
N SER A 291 3.69 13.95 -20.97
CA SER A 291 5.05 13.41 -21.10
C SER A 291 5.94 13.62 -19.86
N GLY A 292 5.45 14.44 -18.91
CA GLY A 292 6.20 14.97 -17.77
C GLY A 292 7.14 16.13 -18.15
N GLU A 293 7.26 16.48 -19.42
CA GLU A 293 8.22 17.50 -19.90
C GLU A 293 7.89 18.91 -19.42
N TYR A 294 6.61 19.18 -19.19
CA TYR A 294 6.12 20.52 -18.91
C TYR A 294 5.49 20.67 -17.52
N ASP A 295 5.00 19.58 -16.91
CA ASP A 295 4.34 19.62 -15.61
C ASP A 295 4.30 18.24 -14.95
N TRP A 296 3.83 18.18 -13.71
CA TRP A 296 3.67 16.97 -12.91
C TRP A 296 2.48 16.12 -13.39
N VAL A 297 2.73 14.81 -13.52
CA VAL A 297 1.72 13.80 -13.88
C VAL A 297 1.60 12.79 -12.75
N LEU A 298 0.38 12.53 -12.29
CA LEU A 298 0.10 11.50 -11.31
C LEU A 298 0.25 10.11 -11.94
N ALA A 299 1.21 9.33 -11.45
CA ALA A 299 1.53 8.01 -12.01
C ALA A 299 1.19 6.84 -11.08
N GLU A 300 1.11 7.07 -9.76
CA GLU A 300 0.85 6.02 -8.78
C GLU A 300 -0.09 6.50 -7.66
N ILE A 301 -1.01 5.64 -7.23
CA ILE A 301 -1.76 5.82 -5.99
C ILE A 301 -1.69 4.52 -5.19
N THR A 302 -1.05 4.59 -4.04
CA THR A 302 -0.72 3.46 -3.19
C THR A 302 -1.31 3.61 -1.80
N GLN A 303 -1.93 2.56 -1.27
CA GLN A 303 -2.50 2.55 0.07
C GLN A 303 -1.42 2.58 1.14
N ALA A 304 -1.75 3.11 2.32
CA ALA A 304 -0.82 3.14 3.44
C ALA A 304 -0.29 1.77 3.89
N SER A 305 -1.08 0.70 3.74
CA SER A 305 -0.66 -0.68 4.02
C SER A 305 0.29 -1.24 2.96
N GLU A 306 0.22 -0.70 1.74
CA GLU A 306 1.01 -1.15 0.59
C GLU A 306 2.25 -0.30 0.36
N TRP A 307 2.30 0.88 0.98
CA TRP A 307 3.40 1.82 0.85
C TRP A 307 4.73 1.20 1.33
N PRO A 308 5.73 1.06 0.43
CA PRO A 308 6.88 0.22 0.71
C PRO A 308 7.85 0.87 1.71
N PRO A 309 8.50 0.08 2.58
CA PRO A 309 9.74 0.47 3.23
C PRO A 309 10.92 0.31 2.25
N LYS A 310 11.05 1.24 1.30
CA LYS A 310 12.13 1.42 0.30
C LYS A 310 12.14 0.41 -0.88
N PRO A 311 12.28 0.87 -2.13
CA PRO A 311 12.48 0.00 -3.28
C PRO A 311 13.83 -0.74 -3.21
N SER A 312 13.90 -1.93 -3.79
CA SER A 312 15.12 -2.73 -3.90
C SER A 312 16.13 -2.00 -4.80
N LYS A 313 17.34 -1.76 -4.30
CA LYS A 313 18.40 -1.06 -5.06
C LYS A 313 19.18 -1.96 -6.03
N ASN A 314 18.89 -3.26 -6.06
CA ASN A 314 19.68 -4.23 -6.81
C ASN A 314 18.74 -5.17 -7.57
N ILE A 315 18.46 -4.84 -8.82
CA ILE A 315 17.63 -5.62 -9.74
C ILE A 315 18.58 -6.41 -10.65
N PRO A 316 18.59 -7.75 -10.60
CA PRO A 316 19.44 -8.56 -11.46
C PRO A 316 19.23 -8.27 -12.95
N GLY A 317 20.33 -8.16 -13.70
CA GLY A 317 20.34 -7.92 -15.15
C GLY A 317 20.11 -6.46 -15.57
N ILE A 318 19.66 -5.58 -14.68
CA ILE A 318 19.22 -4.22 -15.05
C ILE A 318 20.34 -3.40 -15.70
N ASP A 319 21.56 -3.50 -15.17
CA ASP A 319 22.71 -2.73 -15.69
C ASP A 319 23.01 -3.10 -17.14
N GLN A 320 22.88 -4.38 -17.51
CA GLN A 320 23.07 -4.85 -18.89
C GLN A 320 21.98 -4.28 -19.81
N LEU A 321 20.72 -4.24 -19.34
CA LEU A 321 19.62 -3.70 -20.11
C LEU A 321 19.80 -2.19 -20.32
N VAL A 322 20.19 -1.45 -19.27
CA VAL A 322 20.44 0.00 -19.33
C VAL A 322 21.62 0.33 -20.24
N GLN A 323 22.67 -0.51 -20.26
CA GLN A 323 23.77 -0.35 -21.21
C GLN A 323 23.34 -0.52 -22.67
N GLN A 324 22.44 -1.48 -22.93
CA GLN A 324 21.89 -1.69 -24.27
C GLN A 324 20.84 -0.65 -24.65
N ASP A 325 20.09 -0.13 -23.68
CA ASP A 325 18.99 0.82 -23.83
C ASP A 325 19.05 1.86 -22.72
N SER A 326 19.80 2.94 -22.96
CA SER A 326 19.95 4.04 -22.01
C SER A 326 18.65 4.81 -21.75
N GLY A 327 17.58 4.53 -22.49
CA GLY A 327 16.23 5.05 -22.24
C GLY A 327 15.40 4.20 -21.28
N PHE A 328 15.86 3.00 -20.93
CA PHE A 328 15.13 2.09 -20.05
C PHE A 328 14.92 2.72 -18.68
N ASN A 329 13.67 2.71 -18.21
CA ASN A 329 13.28 3.22 -16.91
C ASN A 329 12.18 2.34 -16.31
N ILE A 330 12.20 2.22 -14.98
CA ILE A 330 11.28 1.33 -14.25
C ILE A 330 9.84 1.84 -14.35
N GLN A 331 9.65 3.16 -14.35
CA GLN A 331 8.33 3.79 -14.42
C GLN A 331 7.57 3.38 -15.69
N HIS A 332 8.27 3.23 -16.83
CA HIS A 332 7.66 2.73 -18.06
C HIS A 332 7.17 1.28 -17.93
N VAL A 333 7.95 0.41 -17.29
CA VAL A 333 7.54 -0.97 -17.05
C VAL A 333 6.36 -1.03 -16.09
N GLU A 334 6.38 -0.24 -15.01
CA GLU A 334 5.31 -0.21 -14.00
C GLU A 334 3.98 0.29 -14.58
N ASP A 335 4.00 1.39 -15.35
CA ASP A 335 2.79 1.90 -16.03
C ASP A 335 2.25 0.89 -17.04
N ARG A 336 3.14 0.26 -17.85
CA ARG A 336 2.77 -0.77 -18.81
C ARG A 336 2.15 -2.01 -18.15
N VAL A 337 2.72 -2.47 -17.04
CA VAL A 337 2.18 -3.59 -16.26
C VAL A 337 0.83 -3.25 -15.63
N SER A 338 0.63 -2.00 -15.19
CA SER A 338 -0.68 -1.56 -14.70
C SER A 338 -1.75 -1.71 -15.78
N VAL A 339 -1.51 -1.20 -17.00
CA VAL A 339 -2.43 -1.35 -18.14
C VAL A 339 -2.69 -2.82 -18.45
N ILE A 340 -1.63 -3.64 -18.55
CA ILE A 340 -1.75 -5.09 -18.81
C ILE A 340 -2.59 -5.79 -17.72
N PHE A 341 -2.36 -5.47 -16.45
CA PHE A 341 -3.08 -6.09 -15.33
C PHE A 341 -4.58 -5.84 -15.44
N TRP A 342 -5.00 -4.59 -15.64
CA TRP A 342 -6.42 -4.25 -15.69
C TRP A 342 -7.11 -4.78 -16.93
N ARG A 343 -6.44 -4.76 -18.09
CA ARG A 343 -6.96 -5.40 -19.30
C ARG A 343 -7.06 -6.91 -19.17
N ARG A 344 -6.13 -7.55 -18.45
CA ARG A 344 -6.23 -8.97 -18.10
C ARG A 344 -7.41 -9.24 -17.16
N ALA A 345 -7.63 -8.40 -16.14
CA ALA A 345 -8.78 -8.54 -15.25
C ALA A 345 -10.10 -8.38 -16.03
N MET A 346 -10.17 -7.43 -16.95
CA MET A 346 -11.29 -7.27 -17.89
C MET A 346 -11.46 -8.51 -18.77
N ALA A 347 -10.39 -9.05 -19.35
CA ALA A 347 -10.44 -10.25 -20.19
C ALA A 347 -11.03 -11.46 -19.44
N HIS A 348 -10.57 -11.72 -18.20
CA HIS A 348 -11.16 -12.77 -17.35
C HIS A 348 -12.62 -12.48 -17.00
N ARG A 349 -12.95 -11.22 -16.71
CA ARG A 349 -14.32 -10.81 -16.42
C ARG A 349 -15.24 -10.98 -17.61
N LEU A 350 -14.79 -10.72 -18.84
CA LEU A 350 -15.57 -10.87 -20.07
C LEU A 350 -15.57 -12.30 -20.62
N GLY A 351 -14.58 -13.11 -20.27
CA GLY A 351 -14.37 -14.42 -20.90
C GLY A 351 -13.83 -14.31 -22.32
N ASP A 352 -13.10 -13.22 -22.61
CA ASP A 352 -12.59 -12.89 -23.94
C ASP A 352 -11.17 -12.36 -23.81
N ALA A 353 -10.23 -12.91 -24.59
CA ALA A 353 -8.84 -12.44 -24.62
C ALA A 353 -8.67 -11.12 -25.40
N GLY A 354 -9.71 -10.65 -26.10
CA GLY A 354 -9.78 -9.40 -26.84
C GLY A 354 -9.04 -8.24 -26.17
N PRO A 355 -9.39 -7.82 -24.93
CA PRO A 355 -8.77 -6.69 -24.24
C PRO A 355 -7.24 -6.71 -24.16
N LEU A 356 -6.60 -7.88 -24.26
CA LEU A 356 -5.16 -8.04 -24.16
C LEU A 356 -4.43 -7.99 -25.51
N ARG A 357 -5.13 -8.01 -26.64
CA ARG A 357 -4.51 -8.23 -27.96
C ARG A 357 -3.54 -7.13 -28.38
N LYS A 358 -3.63 -5.91 -27.84
CA LYS A 358 -2.66 -4.82 -28.06
C LYS A 358 -1.48 -4.83 -27.08
N VAL A 359 -1.53 -5.63 -26.02
CA VAL A 359 -0.57 -5.57 -24.90
C VAL A 359 0.03 -6.91 -24.49
N ALA A 360 -0.40 -8.02 -25.10
CA ALA A 360 0.09 -9.37 -24.86
C ALA A 360 0.37 -10.11 -26.16
N SER A 361 1.35 -11.01 -26.15
CA SER A 361 1.73 -11.76 -27.34
C SER A 361 0.56 -12.57 -27.91
N PRO A 362 0.53 -12.84 -29.23
CA PRO A 362 -0.51 -13.66 -29.85
C PRO A 362 -0.66 -15.02 -29.16
N SER A 363 0.47 -15.68 -28.89
CA SER A 363 0.50 -16.97 -28.18
C SER A 363 -0.12 -16.92 -26.78
N PHE A 364 0.07 -15.83 -26.05
CA PHE A 364 -0.54 -15.65 -24.73
C PHE A 364 -2.06 -15.46 -24.85
N CYS A 365 -2.50 -14.63 -25.80
CA CYS A 365 -3.91 -14.38 -26.04
C CYS A 365 -4.65 -15.65 -26.46
N ASP A 366 -4.06 -16.44 -27.37
CA ASP A 366 -4.64 -17.71 -27.84
C ASP A 366 -4.73 -18.73 -26.71
N ALA A 367 -3.66 -18.86 -25.91
CA ALA A 367 -3.67 -19.74 -24.74
C ALA A 367 -4.73 -19.32 -23.71
N LEU A 368 -4.87 -18.01 -23.44
CA LEU A 368 -5.90 -17.50 -22.53
C LEU A 368 -7.31 -17.76 -23.07
N GLN A 369 -7.55 -17.53 -24.37
CA GLN A 369 -8.85 -17.75 -24.99
C GLN A 369 -9.32 -19.21 -24.88
N GLN A 370 -8.39 -20.17 -24.95
CA GLN A 370 -8.68 -21.60 -24.79
C GLN A 370 -9.11 -21.98 -23.36
N HIS A 371 -8.77 -21.17 -22.35
CA HIS A 371 -9.22 -21.40 -20.97
C HIS A 371 -10.65 -20.89 -20.73
N PHE A 372 -11.18 -20.04 -21.61
CA PHE A 372 -12.55 -19.55 -21.48
C PHE A 372 -13.56 -20.56 -22.06
N PRO A 373 -14.67 -20.84 -21.35
CA PRO A 373 -15.70 -21.75 -21.84
C PRO A 373 -16.26 -21.26 -23.18
N GLN A 374 -16.39 -22.16 -24.16
CA GLN A 374 -17.05 -21.84 -25.42
C GLN A 374 -18.55 -22.10 -25.33
N GLY A 375 -19.36 -21.09 -25.67
CA GLY A 375 -20.82 -21.23 -25.76
C GLY A 375 -21.58 -21.17 -24.42
N SER A 376 -20.91 -20.94 -23.29
CA SER A 376 -21.52 -20.65 -21.99
C SER A 376 -20.90 -19.39 -21.40
N THR A 377 -21.72 -18.61 -20.68
CA THR A 377 -21.22 -17.48 -19.90
C THR A 377 -20.82 -17.87 -18.48
N ASP A 378 -21.03 -19.13 -18.08
CA ASP A 378 -20.68 -19.63 -16.76
C ASP A 378 -19.16 -19.62 -16.55
N ARG A 379 -18.69 -18.75 -15.67
CA ARG A 379 -17.26 -18.60 -15.38
C ARG A 379 -17.02 -18.00 -14.02
N THR A 380 -15.83 -18.25 -13.49
CA THR A 380 -15.30 -17.53 -12.33
C THR A 380 -14.24 -16.53 -12.74
N TYR A 381 -14.26 -15.35 -12.13
CA TYR A 381 -13.23 -14.32 -12.33
C TYR A 381 -12.92 -13.62 -11.01
N PHE A 382 -11.86 -12.82 -10.98
CA PHE A 382 -11.58 -11.93 -9.85
C PHE A 382 -12.04 -10.51 -10.16
N GLY A 383 -12.90 -9.97 -9.31
CA GLY A 383 -13.38 -8.59 -9.37
C GLY A 383 -13.09 -7.85 -8.05
N ASP A 384 -13.45 -6.57 -7.97
CA ASP A 384 -13.05 -5.71 -6.83
C ASP A 384 -11.53 -5.81 -6.58
N CYS A 385 -10.74 -5.84 -7.66
CA CYS A 385 -9.29 -5.99 -7.59
C CYS A 385 -8.63 -4.75 -6.96
N ALA A 386 -7.57 -4.97 -6.20
CA ALA A 386 -6.69 -3.93 -5.69
C ALA A 386 -5.23 -4.37 -5.88
N VAL A 387 -4.49 -3.63 -6.71
CA VAL A 387 -3.05 -3.82 -6.88
C VAL A 387 -2.36 -3.17 -5.69
N GLY A 388 -1.65 -3.99 -4.91
CA GLY A 388 -0.77 -3.49 -3.87
C GLY A 388 0.56 -3.07 -4.47
N ALA A 389 1.21 -3.99 -5.19
CA ALA A 389 2.59 -3.89 -5.66
C ALA A 389 2.73 -4.11 -7.15
N VAL A 390 3.62 -3.33 -7.76
CA VAL A 390 4.32 -3.69 -9.00
C VAL A 390 5.80 -3.49 -8.73
N GLU A 391 6.61 -4.54 -8.84
CA GLU A 391 8.03 -4.54 -8.50
C GLU A 391 8.82 -5.21 -9.63
N THR A 392 9.77 -4.50 -10.23
CA THR A 392 10.69 -5.12 -11.20
C THR A 392 11.66 -6.03 -10.46
N LEU A 393 11.54 -7.34 -10.70
CA LEU A 393 12.29 -8.37 -9.98
C LEU A 393 13.66 -8.64 -10.61
N ALA A 394 13.71 -8.70 -11.93
CA ALA A 394 14.92 -8.94 -12.71
C ALA A 394 14.70 -8.64 -14.19
N THR A 395 15.78 -8.54 -14.95
CA THR A 395 15.77 -8.53 -16.41
C THR A 395 16.60 -9.69 -16.96
N LEU A 396 16.23 -10.16 -18.14
CA LEU A 396 16.89 -11.24 -18.87
C LEU A 396 17.03 -10.82 -20.33
N GLN A 397 18.13 -11.19 -20.98
CA GLN A 397 18.39 -10.84 -22.37
C GLN A 397 18.83 -12.11 -23.11
N ASP A 398 18.24 -12.35 -24.27
CA ASP A 398 18.68 -13.34 -25.25
C ASP A 398 18.83 -12.68 -26.63
N ASP A 399 19.30 -13.45 -27.63
CA ASP A 399 19.56 -12.91 -28.97
C ASP A 399 18.31 -12.37 -29.67
N GLN A 400 17.12 -12.83 -29.26
CA GLN A 400 15.85 -12.47 -29.88
C GLN A 400 15.04 -11.47 -29.06
N HIS A 401 15.13 -11.52 -27.73
CA HIS A 401 14.26 -10.77 -26.83
C HIS A 401 14.98 -10.19 -25.62
N ASP A 402 14.56 -8.98 -25.23
CA ASP A 402 14.77 -8.47 -23.88
C ASP A 402 13.53 -8.80 -23.05
N ARG A 403 13.70 -9.32 -21.83
CA ARG A 403 12.61 -9.68 -20.92
C ARG A 403 12.75 -8.96 -19.58
N VAL A 404 11.62 -8.59 -19.02
CA VAL A 404 11.52 -8.02 -17.68
C VAL A 404 10.56 -8.88 -16.85
N LEU A 405 11.04 -9.35 -15.69
CA LEU A 405 10.26 -10.11 -14.74
C LEU A 405 9.67 -9.15 -13.72
N VAL A 406 8.35 -9.01 -13.68
CA VAL A 406 7.66 -8.05 -12.82
C VAL A 406 6.78 -8.79 -11.82
N GLY A 407 7.02 -8.57 -10.54
CA GLY A 407 6.20 -9.06 -9.44
C GLY A 407 4.99 -8.17 -9.24
N VAL A 408 3.80 -8.72 -9.41
CA VAL A 408 2.52 -8.05 -9.14
C VAL A 408 1.89 -8.68 -7.92
N HIS A 409 1.77 -7.90 -6.84
CA HIS A 409 1.03 -8.31 -5.65
C HIS A 409 -0.32 -7.60 -5.64
N TRP A 410 -1.39 -8.38 -5.60
CA TRP A 410 -2.72 -7.83 -5.70
C TRP A 410 -3.70 -8.68 -4.88
N SER A 411 -4.86 -8.10 -4.61
CA SER A 411 -5.96 -8.75 -3.92
C SER A 411 -7.22 -8.64 -4.76
N GLY A 412 -8.12 -9.62 -4.65
CA GLY A 412 -9.39 -9.58 -5.37
C GLY A 412 -10.40 -10.56 -4.80
N HIS A 413 -11.66 -10.35 -5.16
CA HIS A 413 -12.76 -11.23 -4.75
C HIS A 413 -13.12 -12.18 -5.86
N SER A 414 -13.41 -13.42 -5.50
CA SER A 414 -13.97 -14.37 -6.46
C SER A 414 -15.38 -13.92 -6.84
N PHE A 415 -15.69 -13.87 -8.12
CA PHE A 415 -17.04 -13.71 -8.65
C PHE A 415 -17.35 -14.89 -9.57
N SER A 416 -18.61 -15.28 -9.64
CA SER A 416 -19.13 -16.16 -10.67
C SER A 416 -20.16 -15.42 -11.52
N VAL A 417 -20.21 -15.73 -12.80
CA VAL A 417 -21.25 -15.28 -13.73
C VAL A 417 -22.05 -16.52 -14.10
N ASP A 418 -23.37 -16.47 -14.03
CA ASP A 418 -24.22 -17.59 -14.50
C ASP A 418 -24.52 -17.50 -16.01
N ASP A 419 -25.19 -18.51 -16.57
CA ASP A 419 -25.63 -18.54 -17.98
C ASP A 419 -26.61 -17.39 -18.36
N LYS A 420 -27.13 -16.66 -17.36
CA LYS A 420 -28.01 -15.49 -17.56
C LYS A 420 -27.25 -14.18 -17.44
N GLY A 421 -25.92 -14.22 -17.32
CA GLY A 421 -25.07 -13.04 -17.15
C GLY A 421 -25.20 -12.39 -15.77
N ARG A 422 -25.77 -13.08 -14.76
CA ARG A 422 -25.88 -12.53 -13.41
C ARG A 422 -24.58 -12.79 -12.65
N HIS A 423 -24.03 -11.71 -12.12
CA HIS A 423 -22.82 -11.74 -11.31
C HIS A 423 -23.18 -12.07 -9.86
N SER A 424 -22.47 -13.02 -9.27
CA SER A 424 -22.54 -13.32 -7.84
C SER A 424 -21.15 -13.30 -7.23
N ARG A 425 -21.03 -12.64 -6.09
CA ARG A 425 -19.77 -12.49 -5.38
C ARG A 425 -19.56 -13.68 -4.45
N GLY A 426 -18.41 -14.34 -4.56
CA GLY A 426 -17.92 -15.33 -3.62
C GLY A 426 -17.48 -14.73 -2.28
N LYS A 427 -17.20 -15.59 -1.31
CA LYS A 427 -16.72 -15.18 0.02
C LYS A 427 -15.20 -14.97 0.02
N GLY A 428 -14.74 -14.07 0.87
CA GLY A 428 -13.33 -13.82 1.16
C GLY A 428 -12.59 -13.02 0.09
N THR A 429 -11.49 -12.39 0.51
CA THR A 429 -10.51 -11.77 -0.39
C THR A 429 -9.37 -12.76 -0.65
N LYS A 430 -8.95 -12.94 -1.91
CA LYS A 430 -7.73 -13.68 -2.23
C LYS A 430 -6.55 -12.73 -2.40
N LEU A 431 -5.42 -13.10 -1.81
CA LEU A 431 -4.12 -12.44 -1.93
C LEU A 431 -3.29 -13.20 -2.96
N MET A 432 -2.87 -12.52 -4.02
CA MET A 432 -2.16 -13.10 -5.15
C MET A 432 -0.77 -12.47 -5.29
N ARG A 433 0.23 -13.32 -5.56
CA ARG A 433 1.60 -12.90 -5.91
C ARG A 433 1.98 -13.55 -7.22
N GLN A 434 2.01 -12.76 -8.29
CA GLN A 434 2.23 -13.27 -9.64
C GLN A 434 3.46 -12.60 -10.27
N MET A 435 4.22 -13.36 -11.03
CA MET A 435 5.26 -12.87 -11.92
C MET A 435 4.68 -12.69 -13.31
N PHE A 436 4.69 -11.45 -13.80
CA PHE A 436 4.40 -11.10 -15.17
C PHE A 436 5.73 -11.09 -15.92
N VAL A 437 5.81 -11.89 -16.99
CA VAL A 437 6.97 -11.92 -17.88
C VAL A 437 6.64 -11.03 -19.07
N LEU A 438 7.30 -9.89 -19.13
CA LEU A 438 7.19 -8.95 -20.23
C LEU A 438 8.36 -9.19 -21.18
N GLN A 439 8.12 -9.13 -22.48
CA GLN A 439 9.15 -9.29 -23.50
C GLN A 439 9.02 -8.23 -24.59
N ARG A 440 10.14 -7.87 -25.21
CA ARG A 440 10.24 -7.08 -26.44
C ARG A 440 11.33 -7.66 -27.33
N GLN A 441 11.37 -7.30 -28.61
CA GLN A 441 12.45 -7.71 -29.51
C GLN A 441 13.78 -7.14 -29.01
N SER A 442 14.86 -7.92 -29.09
CA SER A 442 16.19 -7.52 -28.63
C SER A 442 16.62 -6.21 -29.31
N LYS A 443 17.28 -5.33 -28.55
CA LYS A 443 17.77 -4.00 -29.00
C LYS A 443 16.67 -2.96 -29.30
N THR A 444 15.41 -3.28 -29.05
CA THR A 444 14.33 -2.28 -29.07
C THR A 444 14.63 -1.18 -28.05
N LYS A 445 14.40 0.07 -28.42
CA LYS A 445 14.68 1.24 -27.56
C LYS A 445 13.42 1.67 -26.82
N THR A 446 13.56 2.02 -25.55
CA THR A 446 12.46 2.58 -24.78
C THR A 446 12.11 3.97 -25.32
N PRO A 447 10.85 4.24 -25.71
CA PRO A 447 10.43 5.56 -26.16
C PRO A 447 10.30 6.47 -24.94
N VAL A 448 11.41 7.10 -24.55
CA VAL A 448 11.49 7.87 -23.29
C VAL A 448 10.34 8.86 -23.18
N SER A 449 10.03 9.66 -24.21
CA SER A 449 8.94 10.65 -24.17
C SER A 449 7.54 10.09 -23.88
N GLN A 450 7.33 8.79 -24.09
CA GLN A 450 6.05 8.08 -23.92
C GLN A 450 6.07 7.13 -22.72
N SER A 451 7.06 7.25 -21.81
CA SER A 451 7.21 6.34 -20.66
C SER A 451 5.94 6.15 -19.82
N ILE A 452 5.04 7.13 -19.76
CA ILE A 452 3.79 7.08 -18.96
C ILE A 452 2.51 7.14 -19.81
N ASP A 453 2.66 6.86 -21.11
CA ASP A 453 1.59 6.78 -22.12
C ASP A 453 1.43 5.32 -22.63
N SER A 454 1.22 4.36 -21.73
CA SER A 454 1.22 2.93 -22.05
C SER A 454 -0.03 2.39 -22.77
N ALA A 455 -1.04 3.23 -23.04
CA ALA A 455 -2.28 2.88 -23.73
C ALA A 455 -2.49 3.67 -25.03
N HIS A 456 -1.39 4.08 -25.67
CA HIS A 456 -1.38 4.70 -27.00
C HIS A 456 -0.48 3.93 -27.95
N CYS A 457 -0.77 4.05 -29.24
CA CYS A 457 0.08 3.54 -30.29
C CYS A 457 1.44 4.26 -30.28
N PRO A 458 2.57 3.55 -30.12
CA PRO A 458 3.89 4.17 -30.09
C PRO A 458 4.32 4.78 -31.42
N ALA A 459 3.73 4.33 -32.54
CA ALA A 459 4.05 4.81 -33.88
C ALA A 459 3.35 6.13 -34.25
N CYS A 460 2.05 6.27 -33.94
CA CYS A 460 1.29 7.47 -34.31
C CYS A 460 0.81 8.32 -33.12
N GLY A 461 0.93 7.81 -31.89
CA GLY A 461 0.46 8.48 -30.67
C GLY A 461 -1.05 8.44 -30.47
N ALA A 462 -1.81 7.72 -31.31
CA ALA A 462 -3.25 7.62 -31.15
C ALA A 462 -3.62 6.73 -29.96
N PRO A 463 -4.69 7.06 -29.22
CA PRO A 463 -5.17 6.24 -28.11
C PRO A 463 -5.63 4.87 -28.60
N GLU A 464 -5.47 3.85 -27.77
CA GLU A 464 -6.02 2.53 -28.04
C GLU A 464 -7.51 2.52 -27.66
N VAL A 465 -8.40 2.39 -28.66
CA VAL A 465 -9.85 2.42 -28.45
C VAL A 465 -10.47 1.04 -28.62
N ASP A 466 -10.31 0.42 -29.80
CA ASP A 466 -10.72 -0.97 -30.00
C ASP A 466 -9.63 -1.88 -29.46
N MET A 467 -9.90 -2.67 -28.44
CA MET A 467 -8.87 -3.55 -27.86
C MET A 467 -8.82 -4.92 -28.55
N THR A 468 -9.77 -5.24 -29.44
CA THR A 468 -9.97 -6.59 -29.99
C THR A 468 -9.10 -6.91 -31.22
N ASP A 469 -8.55 -5.90 -31.87
CA ASP A 469 -7.55 -6.03 -32.94
C ASP A 469 -6.14 -5.78 -32.37
N PRO A 470 -5.13 -6.60 -32.70
CA PRO A 470 -3.74 -6.32 -32.32
C PRO A 470 -3.14 -5.07 -33.00
N ALA A 471 -3.74 -4.57 -34.08
CA ALA A 471 -3.29 -3.40 -34.83
C ALA A 471 -3.90 -2.10 -34.31
N CYS A 472 -3.17 -0.99 -34.49
CA CYS A 472 -3.67 0.34 -34.20
C CYS A 472 -4.82 0.71 -35.16
N ASP A 473 -5.92 1.20 -34.59
CA ASP A 473 -7.15 1.57 -35.32
C ASP A 473 -6.94 2.71 -36.32
N PHE A 474 -5.85 3.48 -36.13
CA PHE A 474 -5.57 4.70 -36.89
C PHE A 474 -4.48 4.51 -37.94
N CYS A 475 -3.36 3.87 -37.58
CA CYS A 475 -2.22 3.68 -38.49
C CYS A 475 -1.98 2.23 -38.93
N GLY A 476 -2.71 1.25 -38.38
CA GLY A 476 -2.56 -0.17 -38.71
C GLY A 476 -1.30 -0.85 -38.15
N GLU A 477 -0.50 -0.17 -37.34
CA GLU A 477 0.71 -0.75 -36.76
C GLU A 477 0.35 -1.87 -35.77
N VAL A 478 0.98 -3.03 -35.89
CA VAL A 478 0.80 -4.16 -34.96
C VAL A 478 1.50 -3.85 -33.64
N LEU A 479 0.78 -3.95 -32.52
CA LEU A 479 1.23 -3.47 -31.22
C LEU A 479 1.74 -4.57 -30.27
N ASN A 480 1.54 -5.83 -30.63
CA ASN A 480 1.71 -6.96 -29.72
C ASN A 480 2.85 -7.93 -30.08
N ASP A 481 3.69 -7.56 -31.03
CA ASP A 481 4.83 -8.35 -31.52
C ASP A 481 6.16 -8.03 -30.82
N GLY A 482 6.13 -7.09 -29.86
CA GLY A 482 7.31 -6.64 -29.11
C GLY A 482 8.25 -5.71 -29.88
N LYS A 483 7.91 -5.25 -31.08
CA LYS A 483 8.74 -4.35 -31.90
C LYS A 483 8.88 -2.95 -31.30
N HIS A 484 7.84 -2.47 -30.62
CA HIS A 484 7.77 -1.09 -30.13
C HIS A 484 7.92 -0.95 -28.62
N GLY A 485 7.94 -2.07 -27.90
CA GLY A 485 7.96 -2.05 -26.44
C GLY A 485 7.58 -3.39 -25.84
N PHE A 486 7.41 -3.40 -24.52
CA PHE A 486 7.12 -4.61 -23.78
C PHE A 486 5.67 -5.08 -23.94
N VAL A 487 5.52 -6.36 -24.23
CA VAL A 487 4.24 -7.09 -24.27
C VAL A 487 4.27 -8.24 -23.29
N LEU A 488 3.11 -8.58 -22.71
CA LEU A 488 3.00 -9.72 -21.82
C LEU A 488 3.18 -11.04 -22.60
N SER A 489 4.08 -11.91 -22.16
CA SER A 489 4.25 -13.24 -22.75
C SER A 489 3.90 -14.39 -21.82
N ALA A 490 4.00 -14.21 -20.50
CA ALA A 490 3.59 -15.21 -19.53
C ALA A 490 3.18 -14.59 -18.19
N VAL A 491 2.36 -15.33 -17.44
CA VAL A 491 2.04 -15.05 -16.04
C VAL A 491 2.23 -16.34 -15.24
N HIS A 492 2.99 -16.26 -14.16
CA HIS A 492 3.25 -17.39 -13.26
C HIS A 492 2.93 -16.97 -11.83
N ASP A 493 2.51 -17.91 -10.98
CA ASP A 493 2.54 -17.65 -9.54
C ASP A 493 4.00 -17.51 -9.09
N LEU A 494 4.28 -16.55 -8.20
CA LEU A 494 5.65 -16.19 -7.82
C LEU A 494 6.37 -17.32 -7.05
N SER A 495 5.61 -18.26 -6.48
CA SER A 495 6.08 -19.49 -5.84
C SER A 495 6.23 -20.69 -6.78
N SER A 496 5.88 -20.54 -8.06
CA SER A 496 5.97 -21.63 -9.03
C SER A 496 7.42 -21.99 -9.36
N PRO A 497 7.73 -23.27 -9.67
CA PRO A 497 9.08 -23.69 -10.08
C PRO A 497 9.62 -22.90 -11.28
N VAL A 498 8.75 -22.52 -12.22
CA VAL A 498 9.13 -21.74 -13.41
C VAL A 498 9.58 -20.33 -13.01
N ALA A 499 8.84 -19.66 -12.12
CA ALA A 499 9.24 -18.35 -11.61
C ALA A 499 10.59 -18.42 -10.86
N HIS A 500 10.81 -19.47 -10.08
CA HIS A 500 12.11 -19.71 -9.43
C HIS A 500 13.25 -19.88 -10.42
N GLN A 501 13.04 -20.67 -11.47
CA GLN A 501 14.05 -20.90 -12.50
C GLN A 501 14.45 -19.59 -13.19
N LEU A 502 13.47 -18.78 -13.62
CA LEU A 502 13.72 -17.50 -14.29
C LEU A 502 14.53 -16.52 -13.42
N LEU A 503 14.24 -16.48 -12.11
CA LEU A 503 14.97 -15.63 -11.17
C LEU A 503 16.41 -16.11 -10.93
N GLU A 504 16.63 -17.42 -10.86
CA GLU A 504 17.98 -17.99 -10.75
C GLU A 504 18.79 -17.79 -12.04
N GLU A 505 18.15 -17.89 -13.21
CA GLU A 505 18.77 -17.55 -14.50
C GLU A 505 19.25 -16.09 -14.50
N ALA A 506 18.41 -15.16 -14.06
CA ALA A 506 18.77 -13.74 -14.01
C ALA A 506 19.90 -13.46 -13.01
N ARG A 507 19.93 -14.18 -11.88
CA ARG A 507 21.02 -14.08 -10.91
C ARG A 507 22.34 -14.59 -11.49
N ARG A 508 22.32 -15.72 -12.21
CA ARG A 508 23.52 -16.30 -12.83
C ARG A 508 24.09 -15.45 -13.96
N ALA A 509 23.23 -14.70 -14.65
CA ALA A 509 23.64 -13.79 -15.73
C ALA A 509 24.34 -12.51 -15.22
N GLN A 510 24.31 -12.23 -13.90
CA GLN A 510 25.04 -11.09 -13.35
C GLN A 510 26.56 -11.31 -13.40
N PRO A 511 27.36 -10.30 -13.80
CA PRO A 511 28.79 -10.32 -13.56
C PRO A 511 29.04 -10.53 -12.06
N THR A 512 30.02 -11.34 -11.68
CA THR A 512 30.37 -11.59 -10.27
C THR A 512 30.65 -10.27 -9.54
N VAL A 513 29.65 -9.78 -8.80
CA VAL A 513 29.81 -8.75 -7.77
C VAL A 513 30.59 -9.40 -6.62
N GLU A 514 31.43 -8.61 -5.94
CA GLU A 514 32.29 -9.08 -4.85
C GLU A 514 31.57 -10.05 -3.87
N PRO A 515 32.24 -11.13 -3.43
CA PRO A 515 31.67 -12.08 -2.49
C PRO A 515 31.41 -11.38 -1.14
N GLY A 516 30.16 -10.97 -0.91
CA GLY A 516 29.75 -10.30 0.32
C GLY A 516 28.35 -9.68 0.31
N VAL A 517 27.77 -9.40 -0.86
CA VAL A 517 26.40 -8.86 -0.98
C VAL A 517 25.53 -9.87 -1.73
N ALA A 518 24.86 -10.75 -1.01
CA ALA A 518 23.83 -11.59 -1.61
C ALA A 518 22.74 -10.68 -2.21
N PRO A 519 22.36 -10.84 -3.49
CA PRO A 519 21.23 -10.13 -4.06
C PRO A 519 19.98 -10.49 -3.27
N GLN A 520 19.41 -9.52 -2.54
CA GLN A 520 18.16 -9.73 -1.81
C GLN A 520 17.01 -9.76 -2.82
N LEU A 521 16.75 -10.95 -3.39
CA LEU A 521 15.53 -11.20 -4.16
C LEU A 521 14.26 -11.24 -3.29
N ALA A 522 14.41 -11.45 -1.98
CA ALA A 522 13.30 -11.43 -1.05
C ALA A 522 13.00 -9.97 -0.67
N SER A 523 11.97 -9.39 -1.30
CA SER A 523 11.44 -8.10 -0.86
C SER A 523 10.83 -8.25 0.55
N THR A 524 10.94 -7.20 1.37
CA THR A 524 10.28 -7.17 2.68
C THR A 524 8.79 -7.39 2.43
N PRO A 525 8.12 -8.37 3.09
CA PRO A 525 6.72 -8.60 2.79
C PRO A 525 5.90 -7.36 3.09
N ARG A 526 4.93 -7.12 2.22
CA ARG A 526 3.97 -6.03 2.40
C ARG A 526 3.06 -6.31 3.59
N ALA A 527 2.44 -5.25 4.10
CA ALA A 527 1.71 -5.30 5.36
C ALA A 527 0.65 -6.41 5.38
N LYS A 528 -0.18 -6.49 4.32
CA LYS A 528 -1.27 -7.46 4.21
C LYS A 528 -0.74 -8.89 4.10
N ALA A 529 0.27 -9.13 3.28
CA ALA A 529 0.86 -10.46 3.12
C ALA A 529 1.52 -10.95 4.42
N LEU A 530 2.29 -10.08 5.09
CA LEU A 530 2.90 -10.39 6.37
C LEU A 530 1.83 -10.69 7.44
N LEU A 531 0.77 -9.88 7.50
CA LEU A 531 -0.30 -10.03 8.47
C LEU A 531 -1.13 -11.29 8.20
N ALA A 532 -1.45 -11.59 6.93
CA ALA A 532 -2.14 -12.81 6.54
C ALA A 532 -1.37 -14.07 6.94
N TRP A 533 -0.05 -14.08 6.75
CA TRP A 533 0.81 -15.18 7.22
C TRP A 533 0.89 -15.24 8.74
N ALA A 534 1.05 -14.10 9.43
CA ALA A 534 1.06 -14.08 10.90
C ALA A 534 -0.26 -14.57 11.50
N VAL A 535 -1.40 -14.18 10.92
CA VAL A 535 -2.75 -14.66 11.29
C VAL A 535 -2.87 -16.16 11.05
N HIS A 536 -2.37 -16.65 9.91
CA HIS A 536 -2.39 -18.08 9.59
C HIS A 536 -1.59 -18.92 10.59
N VAL A 537 -0.38 -18.47 10.93
CA VAL A 537 0.46 -19.13 11.94
C VAL A 537 -0.23 -19.09 13.30
N ALA A 538 -0.78 -17.95 13.70
CA ALA A 538 -1.46 -17.79 14.99
C ALA A 538 -2.73 -18.64 15.10
N LEU A 539 -3.41 -18.94 13.99
CA LEU A 539 -4.61 -19.78 13.95
C LEU A 539 -4.31 -21.26 13.65
N SER A 540 -3.03 -21.66 13.61
CA SER A 540 -2.63 -23.04 13.28
C SER A 540 -3.12 -24.08 14.29
N ASP A 541 -3.35 -23.68 15.54
CA ASP A 541 -3.94 -24.51 16.60
C ASP A 541 -5.47 -24.31 16.76
N HIS A 542 -6.08 -23.58 15.82
CA HIS A 542 -7.50 -23.19 15.81
C HIS A 542 -7.95 -22.32 17.00
N VAL A 543 -7.05 -21.77 17.81
CA VAL A 543 -7.39 -20.92 18.96
C VAL A 543 -6.53 -19.66 18.95
N LEU A 544 -7.14 -18.52 18.61
CA LEU A 544 -6.46 -17.23 18.76
C LEU A 544 -6.64 -16.70 20.19
N ASP A 545 -5.56 -16.70 20.98
CA ASP A 545 -5.61 -16.17 22.35
C ASP A 545 -5.63 -14.63 22.40
N LYS A 546 -5.93 -14.07 23.58
CA LYS A 546 -6.05 -12.61 23.75
C LYS A 546 -4.73 -11.88 23.44
N ARG A 547 -3.59 -12.45 23.82
CA ARG A 547 -2.26 -11.83 23.64
C ARG A 547 -1.82 -11.90 22.17
N GLU A 548 -2.10 -13.00 21.48
CA GLU A 548 -1.87 -13.14 20.04
C GLU A 548 -2.73 -12.17 19.24
N ARG A 549 -4.00 -12.01 19.61
CA ARG A 549 -4.86 -10.98 19.01
C ARG A 549 -4.32 -9.57 19.21
N GLU A 550 -3.96 -9.21 20.45
CA GLU A 550 -3.38 -7.90 20.75
C GLU A 550 -2.07 -7.66 19.99
N MET A 551 -1.27 -8.71 19.74
CA MET A 551 -0.09 -8.64 18.88
C MET A 551 -0.47 -8.35 17.44
N LEU A 552 -1.39 -9.11 16.84
CA LEU A 552 -1.81 -8.90 15.46
C LEU A 552 -2.36 -7.48 15.25
N GLU A 553 -3.10 -6.96 16.22
CA GLU A 553 -3.59 -5.56 16.24
C GLU A 553 -2.44 -4.55 16.30
N ARG A 554 -1.38 -4.81 17.08
CA ARG A 554 -0.15 -3.98 17.10
C ARG A 554 0.57 -4.01 15.76
N VAL A 555 0.81 -5.20 15.21
CA VAL A 555 1.48 -5.38 13.91
C VAL A 555 0.69 -4.69 12.81
N ALA A 556 -0.63 -4.89 12.76
CA ALA A 556 -1.54 -4.20 11.84
C ALA A 556 -1.40 -2.68 11.95
N LYS A 557 -1.46 -2.14 13.17
CA LYS A 557 -1.31 -0.70 13.41
C LYS A 557 0.04 -0.14 12.95
N VAL A 558 1.14 -0.82 13.26
CA VAL A 558 2.49 -0.42 12.86
C VAL A 558 2.65 -0.46 11.35
N ARG A 559 2.06 -1.47 10.72
CA ARG A 559 2.06 -1.69 9.27
C ARG A 559 0.92 -0.96 8.55
N ARG A 560 0.18 -0.10 9.26
CA ARG A 560 -0.93 0.73 8.75
C ARG A 560 -2.03 -0.07 8.04
N VAL A 561 -2.29 -1.29 8.51
CA VAL A 561 -3.44 -2.11 8.12
C VAL A 561 -4.64 -1.73 8.98
N PRO A 562 -5.81 -1.39 8.39
CA PRO A 562 -7.03 -1.09 9.13
C PRO A 562 -7.52 -2.25 10.02
N ALA A 563 -8.23 -1.92 11.10
CA ALA A 563 -8.70 -2.93 12.05
C ALA A 563 -9.76 -3.88 11.45
N ALA A 564 -10.66 -3.35 10.61
CA ALA A 564 -11.64 -4.15 9.88
C ALA A 564 -10.95 -5.15 8.93
N GLU A 565 -9.85 -4.76 8.30
CA GLU A 565 -9.09 -5.63 7.39
C GLU A 565 -8.39 -6.76 8.16
N LEU A 566 -7.81 -6.47 9.32
CA LEU A 566 -7.30 -7.52 10.21
C LEU A 566 -8.41 -8.49 10.62
N GLU A 567 -9.58 -7.99 11.00
CA GLU A 567 -10.71 -8.84 11.39
C GLU A 567 -11.19 -9.70 10.21
N GLN A 568 -11.25 -9.14 9.00
CA GLN A 568 -11.57 -9.91 7.79
C GLN A 568 -10.53 -11.00 7.53
N LEU A 569 -9.23 -10.70 7.63
CA LEU A 569 -8.17 -11.70 7.49
C LEU A 569 -8.29 -12.82 8.53
N ILE A 570 -8.59 -12.49 9.78
CA ILE A 570 -8.83 -13.48 10.85
C ILE A 570 -10.04 -14.36 10.49
N GLN A 571 -11.13 -13.77 10.01
CA GLN A 571 -12.32 -14.51 9.62
C GLN A 571 -12.08 -15.41 8.41
N ASP A 572 -11.42 -14.90 7.37
CA ASP A 572 -11.15 -15.64 6.15
C ASP A 572 -10.21 -16.84 6.42
N VAL A 573 -9.19 -16.67 7.27
CA VAL A 573 -8.32 -17.79 7.71
C VAL A 573 -9.09 -18.81 8.54
N ARG A 574 -9.94 -18.37 9.48
CA ARG A 574 -10.78 -19.28 10.29
C ARG A 574 -11.74 -20.11 9.45
N GLN A 575 -12.28 -19.53 8.38
CA GLN A 575 -13.23 -20.21 7.48
C GLN A 575 -12.52 -21.09 6.44
N GLY A 576 -11.18 -21.00 6.32
CA GLY A 576 -10.42 -21.65 5.26
C GLY A 576 -10.59 -20.99 3.89
N ASP A 577 -11.19 -19.80 3.86
CA ASP A 577 -11.48 -19.02 2.64
C ASP A 577 -10.26 -18.21 2.17
N LEU A 578 -9.29 -17.96 3.06
CA LEU A 578 -7.99 -17.38 2.70
C LEU A 578 -6.95 -18.47 2.50
N GLN A 579 -6.28 -18.44 1.34
CA GLN A 579 -4.97 -19.06 1.18
C GLN A 579 -3.92 -17.99 1.50
N PRO A 580 -3.34 -18.00 2.71
CA PRO A 580 -2.37 -16.98 3.09
C PRO A 580 -1.09 -17.19 2.30
N PRO A 581 -0.41 -16.10 1.90
CA PRO A 581 0.85 -16.23 1.20
C PRO A 581 1.88 -16.85 2.14
N VAL A 582 2.47 -17.97 1.73
CA VAL A 582 3.50 -18.69 2.48
C VAL A 582 4.87 -18.34 1.88
N PRO A 583 5.91 -18.08 2.70
CA PRO A 583 7.26 -17.90 2.18
C PRO A 583 7.72 -19.09 1.32
N ARG A 584 8.44 -18.82 0.23
CA ARG A 584 8.84 -19.86 -0.74
C ARG A 584 9.96 -20.74 -0.23
N ASP A 585 10.91 -20.12 0.46
CA ASP A 585 12.12 -20.77 0.94
C ASP A 585 12.54 -20.21 2.31
N MET A 586 13.59 -20.81 2.87
CA MET A 586 14.16 -20.40 4.15
C MET A 586 14.65 -18.94 4.13
N GLN A 587 15.20 -18.44 3.01
CA GLN A 587 15.68 -17.06 2.91
C GLN A 587 14.54 -16.05 2.90
N GLU A 588 13.46 -16.32 2.17
CA GLU A 588 12.26 -15.48 2.18
C GLU A 588 11.58 -15.53 3.56
N ALA A 589 11.48 -16.71 4.18
CA ALA A 589 10.95 -16.84 5.53
C ALA A 589 11.77 -15.98 6.53
N ARG A 590 13.10 -15.93 6.38
CA ARG A 590 13.95 -15.02 7.16
C ARG A 590 13.53 -13.57 7.03
N VAL A 591 13.31 -13.09 5.81
CA VAL A 591 12.95 -11.68 5.55
C VAL A 591 11.57 -11.38 6.13
N TRP A 592 10.65 -12.34 6.09
CA TRP A 592 9.34 -12.19 6.70
C TRP A 592 9.42 -12.14 8.23
N LEU A 593 10.23 -13.02 8.84
CA LEU A 593 10.52 -13.00 10.28
C LEU A 593 11.21 -11.69 10.71
N GLU A 594 12.16 -11.18 9.92
CA GLU A 594 12.76 -9.86 10.14
C GLU A 594 11.69 -8.75 10.07
N GLY A 595 10.73 -8.87 9.15
CA GLY A 595 9.56 -8.00 9.06
C GLY A 595 8.62 -8.07 10.28
N MET A 596 8.39 -9.25 10.85
CA MET A 596 7.65 -9.41 12.11
C MET A 596 8.40 -8.78 13.28
N ALA A 597 9.72 -9.02 13.35
CA ALA A 597 10.57 -8.47 14.40
C ALA A 597 10.60 -6.93 14.36
N ASP A 598 10.68 -6.33 13.17
CA ASP A 598 10.59 -4.88 13.00
C ASP A 598 9.24 -4.32 13.46
N ALA A 599 8.15 -5.04 13.19
CA ALA A 599 6.82 -4.62 13.61
C ALA A 599 6.65 -4.70 15.13
N ALA A 600 7.15 -5.78 15.76
CA ALA A 600 7.18 -5.95 17.21
C ALA A 600 8.03 -4.84 17.87
N LEU A 601 9.24 -4.61 17.36
CA LEU A 601 10.17 -3.60 17.87
C LEU A 601 9.72 -2.13 17.69
N ALA A 602 8.57 -1.87 17.06
CA ALA A 602 8.08 -0.51 16.83
C ALA A 602 7.74 0.25 18.13
N ASP A 603 7.47 -0.45 19.23
CA ASP A 603 7.31 0.14 20.56
C ASP A 603 8.61 0.14 21.40
N GLY A 604 9.69 -0.41 20.84
CA GLY A 604 11.03 -0.49 21.43
C GLY A 604 11.37 -1.84 22.09
N ARG A 605 10.46 -2.82 22.12
CA ARG A 605 10.73 -4.15 22.69
C ARG A 605 9.98 -5.26 21.93
N VAL A 606 10.32 -6.52 22.22
CA VAL A 606 9.56 -7.69 21.75
C VAL A 606 9.05 -8.41 22.99
N ASP A 607 7.74 -8.62 23.09
CA ASP A 607 7.14 -9.33 24.21
C ASP A 607 7.22 -10.87 24.04
N PRO A 608 6.99 -11.66 25.12
CA PRO A 608 7.08 -13.12 25.04
C PRO A 608 6.09 -13.78 24.07
N ALA A 609 4.91 -13.20 23.84
CA ALA A 609 3.93 -13.71 22.89
C ALA A 609 4.40 -13.44 21.45
N GLU A 610 4.91 -12.24 21.19
CA GLU A 610 5.53 -11.88 19.90
C GLU A 610 6.70 -12.81 19.53
N LEU A 611 7.55 -13.14 20.50
CA LEU A 611 8.63 -14.09 20.30
C LEU A 611 8.12 -15.52 20.06
N THR A 612 6.99 -15.89 20.66
CA THR A 612 6.39 -17.22 20.50
C THR A 612 5.79 -17.37 19.10
N LEU A 613 5.07 -16.37 18.59
CA LEU A 613 4.51 -16.40 17.24
C LEU A 613 5.62 -16.46 16.18
N MET A 614 6.66 -15.63 16.31
CA MET A 614 7.82 -15.69 15.41
C MET A 614 8.53 -17.05 15.44
N ARG A 615 8.54 -17.72 16.60
CA ARG A 615 9.07 -19.08 16.72
C ARG A 615 8.22 -20.08 15.96
N GLN A 616 6.90 -20.10 16.18
CA GLN A 616 5.98 -20.98 15.46
C GLN A 616 6.08 -20.77 13.95
N ALA A 617 6.14 -19.51 13.52
CA ALA A 617 6.31 -19.14 12.11
C ALA A 617 7.62 -19.69 11.53
N GLY A 618 8.73 -19.54 12.26
CA GLY A 618 10.05 -20.00 11.81
C GLY A 618 10.25 -21.51 11.85
N GLU A 619 9.62 -22.22 12.79
CA GLU A 619 9.72 -23.68 12.92
C GLU A 619 9.29 -24.40 11.63
N SER A 620 8.27 -23.88 10.94
CA SER A 620 7.80 -24.41 9.64
C SER A 620 8.83 -24.32 8.50
N PHE A 621 9.88 -23.50 8.68
CA PHE A 621 10.98 -23.31 7.71
C PHE A 621 12.35 -23.74 8.26
N GLY A 622 12.37 -24.52 9.35
CA GLY A 622 13.61 -25.04 9.93
C GLY A 622 14.41 -24.06 10.79
N TYR A 623 13.82 -22.92 11.19
CA TYR A 623 14.47 -22.00 12.13
C TYR A 623 14.39 -22.50 13.57
N SER A 624 15.52 -22.47 14.28
CA SER A 624 15.58 -22.82 15.69
C SER A 624 15.21 -21.63 16.60
N LYS A 625 14.95 -21.92 17.88
CA LYS A 625 14.78 -20.91 18.94
C LYS A 625 15.95 -19.91 19.02
N VAL A 626 17.16 -20.37 18.70
CA VAL A 626 18.37 -19.53 18.75
C VAL A 626 18.39 -18.56 17.57
N ASP A 627 17.97 -19.02 16.38
CA ASP A 627 17.96 -18.19 15.17
C ASP A 627 16.97 -17.04 15.29
N ILE A 628 15.77 -17.29 15.82
CA ILE A 628 14.75 -16.24 16.06
C ILE A 628 15.27 -15.18 17.04
N ARG A 629 15.92 -15.60 18.14
CA ARG A 629 16.55 -14.66 19.08
C ARG A 629 17.65 -13.85 18.43
N LEU A 630 18.42 -14.45 17.52
CA LEU A 630 19.49 -13.77 16.78
C LEU A 630 18.90 -12.74 15.80
N ILE A 631 17.82 -13.07 15.10
CA ILE A 631 17.09 -12.14 14.23
C ILE A 631 16.63 -10.92 15.03
N VAL A 632 15.90 -11.13 16.13
CA VAL A 632 15.41 -10.03 17.00
C VAL A 632 16.58 -9.18 17.51
N ARG A 633 17.64 -9.80 18.06
CA ARG A 633 18.82 -9.06 18.57
C ARG A 633 19.50 -8.24 17.49
N ARG A 634 19.65 -8.79 16.27
CA ARG A 634 20.25 -8.09 15.14
C ARG A 634 19.42 -6.88 14.74
N ARG A 635 18.09 -7.02 14.65
CA ARG A 635 17.17 -5.92 14.33
C ARG A 635 17.20 -4.84 15.42
N THR A 636 17.16 -5.22 16.70
CA THR A 636 17.32 -4.28 17.83
C THR A 636 18.65 -3.51 17.75
N ALA A 637 19.76 -4.21 17.48
CA ALA A 637 21.07 -3.58 17.34
C ALA A 637 21.13 -2.60 16.15
N GLN A 638 20.52 -2.94 15.01
CA GLN A 638 20.41 -2.07 13.85
C GLN A 638 19.60 -0.80 14.16
N LEU A 639 18.47 -0.94 14.84
CA LEU A 639 17.65 0.19 15.28
C LEU A 639 18.44 1.09 16.27
N HIS A 640 19.16 0.50 17.22
CA HIS A 640 19.99 1.25 18.18
C HIS A 640 21.17 1.95 17.50
N ALA A 641 21.81 1.32 16.53
CA ALA A 641 22.91 1.90 15.76
C ALA A 641 22.42 3.10 14.93
N ALA A 642 21.25 2.98 14.29
CA ALA A 642 20.61 4.09 13.58
C ALA A 642 20.32 5.27 14.52
N ALA A 643 19.74 5.01 15.70
CA ALA A 643 19.48 6.04 16.70
C ALA A 643 20.75 6.71 17.24
N ARG A 644 21.84 5.96 17.46
CA ARG A 644 23.14 6.50 17.91
C ARG A 644 23.81 7.38 16.87
N ARG A 645 23.79 6.98 15.58
CA ARG A 645 24.31 7.80 14.48
C ARG A 645 23.63 9.18 14.48
N GLN A 646 22.31 9.22 14.67
CA GLN A 646 21.54 10.47 14.71
C GLN A 646 21.84 11.38 15.90
N MET A 647 22.09 10.83 17.09
CA MET A 647 22.50 11.65 18.24
C MET A 647 23.82 12.37 17.97
N ARG A 648 24.74 11.73 17.25
CA ARG A 648 26.01 12.34 16.82
C ARG A 648 25.82 13.39 15.73
N THR A 649 24.98 13.13 14.70
CA THR A 649 24.71 14.12 13.64
C THR A 649 24.01 15.38 14.17
N ARG A 650 23.12 15.23 15.16
CA ARG A 650 22.47 16.36 15.85
C ARG A 650 23.41 17.18 16.72
N GLN A 651 24.39 16.53 17.37
CA GLN A 651 25.44 17.25 18.09
C GLN A 651 26.29 18.06 17.12
N SER A 652 26.68 17.50 15.98
CA SER A 652 27.49 18.26 15.01
C SER A 652 26.71 19.39 14.30
N THR A 653 25.40 19.23 14.05
CA THR A 653 24.57 20.34 13.51
C THR A 653 24.28 21.43 14.54
N ARG A 654 24.19 21.09 15.84
CA ARG A 654 24.11 22.11 16.90
C ARG A 654 25.45 22.81 17.15
N GLU A 655 26.57 22.12 17.00
CA GLU A 655 27.90 22.69 17.14
C GLU A 655 28.30 23.56 15.93
N ASN A 656 27.82 23.23 14.72
CA ASN A 656 28.05 24.04 13.51
C ASN A 656 26.98 25.11 13.23
N GLY A 657 25.83 25.06 13.92
CA GLY A 657 24.70 25.98 13.75
C GLY A 657 24.63 27.08 14.81
N GLY A 658 25.76 27.44 15.39
CA GLY A 658 25.89 28.66 16.19
C GLY A 658 25.91 29.88 15.26
N ASP A 659 24.78 30.57 15.22
CA ASP A 659 24.59 31.95 14.74
C ASP A 659 24.30 32.13 13.23
N VAL A 660 23.01 32.05 12.86
CA VAL A 660 22.36 33.08 12.03
C VAL A 660 20.90 33.18 12.48
N SER A 661 20.59 34.27 13.19
CA SER A 661 19.23 34.75 13.33
C SER A 661 18.85 35.50 12.06
N LEU A 662 17.85 35.01 11.31
CA LEU A 662 16.80 35.75 10.57
C LEU A 662 16.00 34.81 9.67
#